data_AF-A0A3M1KZQ9-F1
#
_entry.id   AF-A0A3M1KZQ9-F1
#
_cell.length_a   1.000
_cell.length_b   1.000
_cell.length_c   1.000
_cell.angle_alpha   90.00
_cell.angle_beta   90.00
_cell.angle_gamma   90.00
#
_symmetry.space_group_name_H-M   'P 1'
#
loop_
_entity.id
_entity.type
_entity.pdbx_description
1 polymer ?
#
loop_
_entity_poly.entity_id
_entity_poly.type
_entity_poly.pdbx_seq_one_letter_code
_entity_poly.pdbx_strand_id
1 'polypeptide(L)'
;MAEFCTGTAAACPVDRYQAAGTVCRAVAGGCDVAETCSGTSPTCPADTFQPPGTVCAAATGACQTDGVCSGADATCPGAQIAPAGTVCRPAAGPCDVEEVCNGINAACPVDQFAPPTVTCRAAADVCDVAETCTGSSAACPVDLFAPSGTVCRPAAGLCDVEEVCSGTSASCPADQLASFGTVCRAAAGLCDIEEVCDGLTPTCMPDTVRSAGTQCRAVAGPCDVAETCDGVSATCPADGFVAAGTVCGTSSGDICDVPGQCTGASPACPPNQPAPAGTVCRAATDLCDVEETCDGINTVCPADQLAAPGTVCRPAAGPCDVEDVCTGVTAQCPDAVYPAGVECRAAIGPCDLAEQCNGIDTTCPNDLVKPLGSVCRPAAGACDVEERCDGVVGTCPVDQVAAAGTECRAVAGPCDVAETCDGTSPTCPGDAFLDATNVCRAPIGVCDAPETCTGLGPLCPADQVQPVGTECRPAAGTCDTPEVCDGQTVACPSDALRPAGAPCRSAAGSCDLTDICDGTSPTCPADALAAAGSICRPAVGSCDVDEMCSGVDPLCPVDAKQPDGTPCTDSIDCTIGDVCVSGVCVAGVPTDAVCDNNNVCDGTETCRPGQGCVAGDPLRCDLCTTAIDAATGQTLCNPISGCVADFDPRVGCTDGASRLLIVDDPVTPFKDKMKWGWRGTAGLLGGATSVGLGDFGNPLSDTDYALCIYDSVAGTPQYLASYTIPGGAGWKPKGAIGFSFKDKVGDQSSGMRRVLLRSGIGKKARTKVIGRGTFLNLPAPFDLSRFFATEDHVTVQLVNGTGKCWNAQYTVGDFSRNTPRAVKAKQ
;
A
#
# COMPACT_ATOMS: atom_id res chain seq x y z
N MET A 1 106.93 15.33 82.93
CA MET A 1 106.96 14.47 84.15
C MET A 1 107.72 15.22 85.23
N ALA A 2 107.41 15.04 86.52
CA ALA A 2 108.19 15.69 87.58
C ALA A 2 109.51 14.95 87.82
N GLU A 3 110.64 15.65 87.85
CA GLU A 3 111.97 15.07 88.08
C GLU A 3 112.51 15.48 89.46
N PHE A 4 113.22 14.55 90.13
CA PHE A 4 113.85 14.76 91.43
C PHE A 4 115.39 14.66 91.30
N CYS A 5 116.13 15.63 91.85
CA CYS A 5 117.60 15.67 91.70
C CYS A 5 118.31 14.69 92.66
N THR A 6 119.36 14.00 92.17
CA THR A 6 120.05 12.89 92.87
C THR A 6 121.23 13.32 93.75
N GLY A 7 121.52 14.61 93.84
CA GLY A 7 122.45 15.20 94.83
C GLY A 7 123.95 15.05 94.56
N THR A 8 124.40 14.50 93.43
CA THR A 8 125.83 14.25 93.15
C THR A 8 126.44 15.09 92.02
N ALA A 9 125.68 16.02 91.42
CA ALA A 9 126.18 17.00 90.45
C ALA A 9 125.44 18.35 90.59
N ALA A 10 126.13 19.46 90.27
CA ALA A 10 125.63 20.84 90.45
C ALA A 10 124.58 21.30 89.42
N ALA A 11 124.14 20.43 88.50
CA ALA A 11 123.09 20.74 87.51
C ALA A 11 122.01 19.65 87.54
N CYS A 12 120.73 20.05 87.65
CA CYS A 12 119.59 19.12 87.53
C CYS A 12 119.43 18.67 86.06
N PRO A 13 118.82 17.49 85.80
CA PRO A 13 118.66 16.99 84.44
C PRO A 13 117.77 17.92 83.61
N VAL A 14 118.03 17.96 82.30
CA VAL A 14 117.26 18.78 81.35
C VAL A 14 115.82 18.27 81.24
N ASP A 15 114.86 19.19 81.11
CA ASP A 15 113.43 18.88 80.99
C ASP A 15 113.16 17.81 79.92
N ARG A 16 112.40 16.77 80.29
CA ARG A 16 111.96 15.72 79.36
C ARG A 16 110.53 15.97 78.87
N TYR A 17 110.40 16.21 77.56
CA TYR A 17 109.12 16.30 76.85
C TYR A 17 108.49 14.93 76.66
N GLN A 18 107.15 14.88 76.52
CA GLN A 18 106.42 13.67 76.14
C GLN A 18 106.93 13.13 74.80
N ALA A 19 106.90 11.81 74.60
CA ALA A 19 107.42 11.18 73.39
C ALA A 19 106.69 11.71 72.15
N ALA A 20 107.44 11.88 71.05
CA ALA A 20 106.88 12.29 69.77
C ALA A 20 105.74 11.35 69.35
N GLY A 21 104.60 11.91 68.94
CA GLY A 21 103.40 11.14 68.58
C GLY A 21 102.38 10.93 69.72
N THR A 22 102.67 11.40 70.95
CA THR A 22 101.68 11.38 72.05
C THR A 22 100.63 12.47 71.84
N VAL A 23 99.34 12.14 71.78
CA VAL A 23 98.26 13.13 71.58
C VAL A 23 98.22 14.11 72.75
N CYS A 24 98.40 15.40 72.47
CA CYS A 24 98.33 16.49 73.45
C CYS A 24 97.08 17.35 73.32
N ARG A 25 96.35 17.26 72.20
CA ARG A 25 94.98 17.75 72.02
C ARG A 25 94.20 16.76 71.15
N ALA A 26 93.01 16.37 71.60
CA ALA A 26 92.17 15.39 70.90
C ALA A 26 91.23 16.07 69.92
N VAL A 27 90.81 15.33 68.89
CA VAL A 27 89.85 15.76 67.86
C VAL A 27 88.55 16.28 68.49
N ALA A 28 88.17 17.52 68.19
CA ALA A 28 87.00 18.23 68.68
C ALA A 28 85.83 18.32 67.67
N GLY A 29 85.97 17.73 66.47
CA GLY A 29 84.93 17.70 65.45
C GLY A 29 85.32 16.90 64.20
N GLY A 30 84.39 16.73 63.25
CA GLY A 30 84.61 15.94 62.02
C GLY A 30 85.68 16.49 61.06
N CYS A 31 86.16 17.72 61.28
CA CYS A 31 87.20 18.39 60.49
C CYS A 31 88.49 18.66 61.27
N ASP A 32 88.63 18.09 62.47
CA ASP A 32 89.79 18.31 63.34
C ASP A 32 90.81 17.15 63.24
N VAL A 33 92.10 17.46 63.45
CA VAL A 33 93.19 16.49 63.47
C VAL A 33 93.84 16.53 64.85
N ALA A 34 93.94 15.38 65.52
CA ALA A 34 94.58 15.33 66.83
C ALA A 34 96.04 15.81 66.77
N GLU A 35 96.39 16.85 67.54
CA GLU A 35 97.77 17.28 67.68
C GLU A 35 98.55 16.34 68.58
N THR A 36 99.75 15.98 68.11
CA THR A 36 100.67 15.15 68.85
C THR A 36 101.91 15.93 69.27
N CYS A 37 102.47 15.62 70.43
CA CYS A 37 103.71 16.20 70.91
C CYS A 37 104.83 15.98 69.89
N SER A 38 105.68 16.99 69.68
CA SER A 38 106.87 16.88 68.83
C SER A 38 108.05 16.16 69.50
N GLY A 39 107.97 15.92 70.81
CA GLY A 39 109.09 15.42 71.63
C GLY A 39 110.17 16.45 71.94
N THR A 40 110.01 17.70 71.51
CA THR A 40 111.04 18.76 71.59
C THR A 40 110.53 20.11 72.13
N SER A 41 109.23 20.23 72.43
CA SER A 41 108.58 21.47 72.90
C SER A 41 107.68 21.23 74.12
N PRO A 42 107.59 22.17 75.09
CA PRO A 42 106.68 22.08 76.23
C PRO A 42 105.22 22.40 75.89
N THR A 43 104.94 22.99 74.72
CA THR A 43 103.58 23.31 74.28
C THR A 43 103.13 22.39 73.17
N CYS A 44 101.84 22.01 73.18
CA CYS A 44 101.23 21.30 72.06
C CYS A 44 101.31 22.17 70.79
N PRO A 45 101.51 21.59 69.60
CA PRO A 45 101.47 22.33 68.33
C PRO A 45 100.17 23.15 68.17
N ALA A 46 100.21 24.13 67.26
CA ALA A 46 99.02 24.87 66.87
C ALA A 46 97.99 23.94 66.24
N ASP A 47 96.72 24.34 66.34
CA ASP A 47 95.57 23.59 65.82
C ASP A 47 95.75 23.30 64.33
N THR A 48 95.51 22.04 63.93
CA THR A 48 95.63 21.59 62.55
C THR A 48 94.33 20.96 62.09
N PHE A 49 93.70 21.58 61.10
CA PHE A 49 92.45 21.07 60.54
C PHE A 49 92.69 20.16 59.34
N GLN A 50 91.70 19.32 59.05
CA GLN A 50 91.65 18.55 57.81
C GLN A 50 91.76 19.50 56.61
N PRO A 51 92.43 19.09 55.51
CA PRO A 51 92.55 19.93 54.31
C PRO A 51 91.19 20.42 53.79
N PRO A 52 91.13 21.61 53.17
CA PRO A 52 89.93 22.07 52.49
C PRO A 52 89.44 21.02 51.47
N GLY A 53 88.16 20.67 51.52
CA GLY A 53 87.57 19.67 50.63
C GLY A 53 87.53 18.24 51.19
N THR A 54 88.10 17.97 52.38
CA THR A 54 87.93 16.68 53.05
C THR A 54 86.46 16.46 53.41
N VAL A 55 85.87 15.37 52.94
CA VAL A 55 84.47 15.01 53.23
C VAL A 55 84.35 14.58 54.69
N CYS A 56 83.55 15.33 55.45
CA CYS A 56 83.30 15.06 56.87
C CYS A 56 81.84 14.65 57.14
N ALA A 57 80.93 14.88 56.19
CA ALA A 57 79.57 14.35 56.18
C ALA A 57 79.18 13.96 54.75
N ALA A 58 79.11 12.66 54.47
CA ALA A 58 78.74 12.17 53.15
C ALA A 58 77.25 12.42 52.85
N ALA A 59 76.95 12.81 51.61
CA ALA A 59 75.61 12.90 51.08
C ALA A 59 74.91 11.55 51.15
N THR A 60 73.64 11.56 51.59
CA THR A 60 72.82 10.33 51.75
C THR A 60 71.86 10.09 50.59
N GLY A 61 71.76 11.04 49.65
CA GLY A 61 70.95 10.94 48.44
C GLY A 61 71.42 11.91 47.35
N ALA A 62 70.93 11.71 46.13
CA ALA A 62 71.37 12.45 44.94
C ALA A 62 71.02 13.95 44.95
N CYS A 63 70.17 14.41 45.88
CA CYS A 63 69.87 15.83 46.11
C CYS A 63 70.64 16.42 47.30
N GLN A 64 71.78 15.83 47.65
CA GLN A 64 72.71 16.35 48.64
C GLN A 64 74.12 16.46 48.07
N THR A 65 74.84 17.48 48.52
CA THR A 65 76.29 17.56 48.34
C THR A 65 76.97 17.26 49.66
N ASP A 66 78.12 16.59 49.58
CA ASP A 66 78.95 16.29 50.75
C ASP A 66 79.24 17.56 51.57
N GLY A 67 79.13 17.43 52.89
CA GLY A 67 79.68 18.39 53.83
C GLY A 67 81.20 18.25 53.84
N VAL A 68 81.90 19.32 53.45
CA VAL A 68 83.36 19.33 53.33
C VAL A 68 83.99 20.32 54.31
N CYS A 69 85.17 19.97 54.82
CA CYS A 69 85.94 20.83 55.69
C CYS A 69 86.41 22.08 54.94
N SER A 70 86.34 23.23 55.61
CA SER A 70 86.86 24.52 55.12
C SER A 70 88.40 24.59 55.16
N GLY A 71 89.02 23.74 55.99
CA GLY A 71 90.44 23.81 56.36
C GLY A 71 90.78 24.98 57.30
N ALA A 72 89.77 25.68 57.82
CA ALA A 72 89.94 26.82 58.71
C ALA A 72 89.42 26.57 60.14
N ASP A 73 88.60 25.54 60.34
CA ASP A 73 88.01 25.20 61.65
C ASP A 73 87.63 23.71 61.78
N ALA A 74 87.41 23.28 63.03
CA ALA A 74 87.09 21.90 63.41
C ALA A 74 85.65 21.45 63.06
N THR A 75 84.78 22.38 62.66
CA THR A 75 83.35 22.13 62.49
C THR A 75 83.09 21.50 61.13
N CYS A 76 82.36 20.39 61.12
CA CYS A 76 81.86 19.84 59.87
C CYS A 76 80.53 20.51 59.53
N PRO A 77 80.43 21.31 58.45
CA PRO A 77 79.13 21.64 57.90
C PRO A 77 78.49 20.32 57.46
N GLY A 78 77.29 20.00 57.95
CA GLY A 78 76.60 18.77 57.54
C GLY A 78 76.41 18.69 56.02
N ALA A 79 75.96 17.55 55.49
CA ALA A 79 75.60 17.46 54.07
C ALA A 79 74.53 18.52 53.72
N GLN A 80 74.73 19.25 52.63
CA GLN A 80 73.86 20.36 52.23
C GLN A 80 72.85 19.89 51.19
N ILE A 81 71.60 20.36 51.28
CA ILE A 81 70.56 20.07 50.28
C ILE A 81 70.85 20.87 49.01
N ALA A 82 70.84 20.20 47.86
CA ALA A 82 71.06 20.83 46.57
C ALA A 82 69.95 21.88 46.28
N PRO A 83 70.26 23.01 45.63
CA PRO A 83 69.26 24.03 45.28
C PRO A 83 68.09 23.46 44.47
N ALA A 84 66.91 24.05 44.64
CA ALA A 84 65.75 23.71 43.81
C ALA A 84 66.06 23.90 42.32
N GLY A 85 65.71 22.92 41.49
CA GLY A 85 66.06 22.89 40.05
C GLY A 85 67.38 22.18 39.73
N THR A 86 68.14 21.73 40.74
CA THR A 86 69.34 20.90 40.50
C THR A 86 68.93 19.53 39.98
N VAL A 87 69.41 19.14 38.81
CA VAL A 87 69.12 17.83 38.20
C VAL A 87 69.75 16.72 39.02
N CYS A 88 68.94 15.81 39.54
CA CYS A 88 69.39 14.64 40.30
C CYS A 88 69.26 13.34 39.52
N ARG A 89 68.47 13.33 38.45
CA ARG A 89 68.43 12.27 37.44
C ARG A 89 68.17 12.89 36.06
N PRO A 90 69.08 12.74 35.09
CA PRO A 90 68.87 13.22 33.73
C PRO A 90 67.90 12.31 32.99
N ALA A 91 67.15 12.87 32.03
CA ALA A 91 66.25 12.11 31.17
C ALA A 91 67.02 11.04 30.36
N ALA A 92 66.60 9.78 30.47
CA ALA A 92 67.16 8.61 29.79
C ALA A 92 66.62 8.40 28.36
N GLY A 93 65.66 9.21 27.92
CA GLY A 93 65.09 9.17 26.57
C GLY A 93 64.07 10.28 26.30
N PRO A 94 63.50 10.36 25.08
CA PRO A 94 62.57 11.44 24.70
C PRO A 94 61.23 11.40 25.45
N CYS A 95 60.93 10.29 26.14
CA CYS A 95 59.74 10.14 26.98
C CYS A 95 60.05 10.16 28.48
N ASP A 96 61.26 10.55 28.86
CA ASP A 96 61.68 10.65 30.24
C ASP A 96 61.69 12.09 30.70
N VAL A 97 61.19 12.36 31.91
CA VAL A 97 61.20 13.69 32.50
C VAL A 97 62.41 13.79 33.39
N GLU A 98 63.25 14.78 33.15
CA GLU A 98 64.38 15.07 34.04
C GLU A 98 63.89 15.39 35.46
N GLU A 99 64.34 14.64 36.47
CA GLU A 99 64.03 14.93 37.86
C GLU A 99 64.99 15.94 38.46
N VAL A 100 64.39 16.98 39.01
CA VAL A 100 65.10 18.05 39.71
C VAL A 100 64.81 18.01 41.20
N CYS A 101 65.83 18.33 41.99
CA CYS A 101 65.71 18.54 43.42
C CYS A 101 64.72 19.67 43.71
N ASN A 102 63.90 19.49 44.74
CA ASN A 102 62.94 20.51 45.19
C ASN A 102 63.54 21.52 46.17
N GLY A 103 64.84 21.41 46.48
CA GLY A 103 65.52 22.26 47.47
C GLY A 103 65.21 21.91 48.94
N ILE A 104 64.49 20.82 49.20
CA ILE A 104 64.01 20.44 50.54
C ILE A 104 64.42 19.01 50.90
N ASN A 105 64.30 18.05 49.98
CA ASN A 105 64.54 16.62 50.23
C ASN A 105 65.91 16.17 49.73
N ALA A 106 66.53 15.24 50.48
CA ALA A 106 67.82 14.63 50.14
C ALA A 106 67.73 13.57 49.02
N ALA A 107 66.58 12.92 48.89
CA ALA A 107 66.32 11.96 47.84
C ALA A 107 65.84 12.68 46.57
N CYS A 108 66.30 12.19 45.42
CA CYS A 108 65.73 12.58 44.13
C CYS A 108 64.26 12.14 44.07
N PRO A 109 63.36 12.91 43.43
CA PRO A 109 62.01 12.46 43.14
C PRO A 109 61.98 11.08 42.45
N VAL A 110 60.86 10.39 42.56
CA VAL A 110 60.64 9.13 41.84
C VAL A 110 60.64 9.39 40.34
N ASP A 111 61.05 8.37 39.59
CA ASP A 111 61.13 8.37 38.12
C ASP A 111 59.79 8.79 37.50
N GLN A 112 59.82 9.80 36.64
CA GLN A 112 58.64 10.36 35.98
C GLN A 112 58.77 10.26 34.47
N PHE A 113 57.77 9.64 33.83
CA PHE A 113 57.70 9.57 32.37
C PHE A 113 56.75 10.63 31.82
N ALA A 114 57.08 11.14 30.64
CA ALA A 114 56.23 12.08 29.92
C ALA A 114 54.84 11.46 29.67
N PRO A 115 53.75 12.21 29.86
CA PRO A 115 52.40 11.68 29.74
C PRO A 115 52.12 11.22 28.30
N PRO A 116 51.12 10.35 28.07
CA PRO A 116 50.85 9.76 26.76
C PRO A 116 50.30 10.73 25.71
N THR A 117 50.32 12.02 25.99
CA THR A 117 50.02 13.11 25.07
C THR A 117 51.27 13.72 24.45
N VAL A 118 52.47 13.40 24.95
CA VAL A 118 53.73 13.94 24.44
C VAL A 118 54.16 13.10 23.23
N THR A 119 54.21 13.74 22.05
CA THR A 119 54.78 13.17 20.84
C THR A 119 56.29 13.06 20.98
N CYS A 120 56.82 11.84 20.98
CA CYS A 120 58.26 11.59 21.07
C CYS A 120 58.92 11.36 19.72
N ARG A 121 58.12 11.06 18.70
CA ARG A 121 58.52 11.04 17.29
C ARG A 121 57.35 11.55 16.45
N ALA A 122 57.62 12.56 15.62
CA ALA A 122 56.62 13.09 14.69
C ALA A 122 56.55 12.19 13.46
N ALA A 123 55.37 12.11 12.85
CA ALA A 123 55.19 11.45 11.55
C ALA A 123 56.09 12.11 10.51
N ALA A 124 56.89 11.33 9.80
CA ALA A 124 57.80 11.79 8.75
C ALA A 124 57.07 12.16 7.46
N ASP A 125 55.96 11.48 7.14
CA ASP A 125 55.11 11.74 5.97
C ASP A 125 53.71 11.12 6.19
N VAL A 126 52.80 11.22 5.21
CA VAL A 126 51.38 10.82 5.32
C VAL A 126 51.13 9.33 5.62
N CYS A 127 52.11 8.45 5.36
CA CYS A 127 52.04 7.03 5.71
C CYS A 127 52.73 6.69 7.04
N ASP A 128 53.13 7.71 7.80
CA ASP A 128 53.77 7.56 9.10
C ASP A 128 52.83 7.97 10.23
N VAL A 129 52.91 7.29 11.38
CA VAL A 129 52.09 7.59 12.55
C VAL A 129 52.97 8.23 13.60
N ALA A 130 52.65 9.44 14.04
CA ALA A 130 53.38 10.06 15.14
C ALA A 130 53.26 9.24 16.44
N GLU A 131 54.38 8.82 17.02
CA GLU A 131 54.41 8.10 18.28
C GLU A 131 54.33 9.05 19.47
N THR A 132 53.48 8.66 20.41
CA THR A 132 53.36 9.31 21.71
C THR A 132 53.98 8.45 22.79
N CYS A 133 54.48 9.09 23.83
CA CYS A 133 54.97 8.39 25.01
C CYS A 133 53.91 7.48 25.61
N THR A 134 54.29 6.45 26.34
CA THR A 134 53.31 5.56 26.98
C THR A 134 52.88 6.02 28.37
N GLY A 135 53.53 7.06 28.92
CA GLY A 135 53.42 7.43 30.32
C GLY A 135 54.09 6.45 31.29
N SER A 136 54.85 5.47 30.77
CA SER A 136 55.39 4.37 31.56
C SER A 136 56.79 3.89 31.14
N SER A 137 57.43 4.58 30.20
CA SER A 137 58.72 4.21 29.61
C SER A 137 59.47 5.45 29.17
N ALA A 138 60.79 5.49 29.44
CA ALA A 138 61.70 6.52 28.97
C ALA A 138 61.93 6.49 27.44
N ALA A 139 61.77 5.32 26.82
CA ALA A 139 61.91 5.14 25.38
C ALA A 139 60.60 5.46 24.66
N CYS A 140 60.70 6.14 23.50
CA CYS A 140 59.59 6.27 22.55
C CYS A 140 59.22 4.87 22.02
N PRO A 141 57.92 4.58 21.78
CA PRO A 141 57.51 3.36 21.10
C PRO A 141 58.23 3.14 19.76
N VAL A 142 58.20 1.89 19.29
CA VAL A 142 58.72 1.55 17.96
C VAL A 142 57.96 2.32 16.88
N ASP A 143 58.67 2.62 15.78
CA ASP A 143 58.14 3.29 14.59
C ASP A 143 56.91 2.54 14.04
N LEU A 144 55.78 3.22 13.95
CA LEU A 144 54.51 2.69 13.47
C LEU A 144 54.12 3.38 12.17
N PHE A 145 53.97 2.59 11.10
CA PHE A 145 53.43 3.09 9.85
C PHE A 145 51.91 2.97 9.80
N ALA A 146 51.28 3.83 9.00
CA ALA A 146 49.87 3.72 8.69
C ALA A 146 49.56 2.31 8.14
N PRO A 147 48.42 1.67 8.50
CA PRO A 147 48.10 0.32 8.06
C PRO A 147 48.20 0.14 6.54
N SER A 148 48.61 -1.04 6.09
CA SER A 148 48.62 -1.38 4.67
C SER A 148 47.23 -1.18 4.05
N GLY A 149 47.15 -0.47 2.93
CA GLY A 149 45.87 -0.09 2.31
C GLY A 149 45.31 1.26 2.78
N THR A 150 45.98 1.97 3.71
CA THR A 150 45.59 3.35 4.06
C THR A 150 45.89 4.27 2.89
N VAL A 151 44.88 4.94 2.37
CA VAL A 151 45.01 5.87 1.24
C VAL A 151 45.87 7.06 1.65
N CYS A 152 46.96 7.28 0.93
CA CYS A 152 47.87 8.40 1.17
C CYS A 152 47.82 9.47 0.07
N ARG A 153 47.36 9.09 -1.12
CA ARG A 153 46.98 10.02 -2.18
C ARG A 153 45.72 9.48 -2.88
N PRO A 154 44.61 10.24 -2.86
CA PRO A 154 43.41 9.85 -3.60
C PRO A 154 43.64 10.06 -5.10
N ALA A 155 43.02 9.22 -5.93
CA ALA A 155 43.03 9.38 -7.38
C ALA A 155 42.47 10.75 -7.80
N ALA A 156 43.23 11.50 -8.60
CA ALA A 156 42.90 12.81 -9.14
C ALA A 156 42.04 12.77 -10.41
N GLY A 157 41.71 11.58 -10.91
CA GLY A 157 40.81 11.36 -12.05
C GLY A 157 40.58 9.88 -12.37
N LEU A 158 39.77 9.60 -13.40
CA LEU A 158 39.38 8.23 -13.79
C LEU A 158 40.53 7.38 -14.34
N CYS A 159 41.64 8.03 -14.72
CA CYS A 159 42.87 7.37 -15.18
C CYS A 159 44.01 7.47 -14.18
N ASP A 160 43.69 7.77 -12.92
CA ASP A 160 44.65 7.86 -11.83
C ASP A 160 44.42 6.71 -10.85
N VAL A 161 45.50 6.15 -10.33
CA VAL A 161 45.43 5.07 -9.33
C VAL A 161 45.52 5.70 -7.95
N GLU A 162 44.72 5.21 -7.02
CA GLU A 162 44.84 5.61 -5.63
C GLU A 162 46.10 4.98 -5.00
N GLU A 163 47.02 5.80 -4.50
CA GLU A 163 48.16 5.28 -3.75
C GLU A 163 47.79 5.00 -2.30
N VAL A 164 48.19 3.79 -1.89
CA VAL A 164 48.01 3.32 -0.52
C VAL A 164 49.34 3.07 0.16
N CYS A 165 49.39 3.34 1.45
CA CYS A 165 50.50 3.00 2.32
C CYS A 165 50.76 1.50 2.28
N SER A 166 52.04 1.11 2.22
CA SER A 166 52.45 -0.30 2.22
C SER A 166 52.27 -0.98 3.58
N GLY A 167 52.14 -0.20 4.67
CA GLY A 167 52.23 -0.68 6.05
C GLY A 167 53.66 -0.87 6.56
N THR A 168 54.66 -0.51 5.75
CA THR A 168 56.09 -0.73 6.03
C THR A 168 56.98 0.47 5.71
N SER A 169 56.41 1.57 5.20
CA SER A 169 57.13 2.77 4.77
C SER A 169 56.37 4.01 5.23
N ALA A 170 57.10 5.01 5.71
CA ALA A 170 56.59 6.33 6.08
C ALA A 170 56.09 7.13 4.87
N SER A 171 56.71 6.94 3.70
CA SER A 171 56.36 7.68 2.48
C SER A 171 55.22 7.02 1.71
N CYS A 172 54.34 7.86 1.16
CA CYS A 172 53.39 7.43 0.14
C CYS A 172 54.14 6.96 -1.11
N PRO A 173 53.69 5.89 -1.80
CA PRO A 173 54.24 5.51 -3.10
C PRO A 173 54.21 6.68 -4.11
N ALA A 174 55.04 6.58 -5.14
CA ALA A 174 55.00 7.53 -6.25
C ALA A 174 53.65 7.46 -6.98
N ASP A 175 53.23 8.61 -7.54
CA ASP A 175 52.03 8.77 -8.36
C ASP A 175 51.98 7.73 -9.48
N GLN A 176 50.88 6.99 -9.57
CA GLN A 176 50.67 5.95 -10.56
C GLN A 176 49.41 6.25 -11.37
N LEU A 177 49.59 6.39 -12.68
CA LEU A 177 48.47 6.43 -13.61
C LEU A 177 48.02 5.02 -13.99
N ALA A 178 46.75 4.89 -14.34
CA ALA A 178 46.21 3.68 -14.94
C ALA A 178 46.99 3.35 -16.24
N SER A 179 47.19 2.05 -16.50
CA SER A 179 47.94 1.61 -17.68
C SER A 179 47.31 2.09 -18.99
N PHE A 180 48.14 2.31 -20.02
CA PHE A 180 47.66 2.62 -21.35
C PHE A 180 46.64 1.58 -21.84
N GLY A 181 45.47 2.04 -22.31
CA GLY A 181 44.39 1.16 -22.76
C GLY A 181 43.42 0.73 -21.66
N THR A 182 43.63 1.14 -20.39
CA THR A 182 42.63 0.95 -19.33
C THR A 182 41.39 1.77 -19.64
N VAL A 183 40.24 1.10 -19.73
CA VAL A 183 38.95 1.75 -20.01
C VAL A 183 38.57 2.64 -18.83
N CYS A 184 38.46 3.95 -19.09
CA CYS A 184 38.05 4.94 -18.11
C CYS A 184 36.60 5.40 -18.28
N ARG A 185 36.04 5.22 -19.49
CA ARG A 185 34.60 5.33 -19.74
C ARG A 185 34.22 4.29 -20.79
N ALA A 186 33.23 3.48 -20.46
CA ALA A 186 32.67 2.50 -21.38
C ALA A 186 31.75 3.21 -22.39
N ALA A 187 31.70 2.70 -23.63
CA ALA A 187 30.80 3.20 -24.66
C ALA A 187 29.32 3.13 -24.20
N ALA A 188 28.64 4.28 -24.18
CA ALA A 188 27.25 4.45 -23.77
C ALA A 188 26.23 4.06 -24.88
N GLY A 189 26.71 3.71 -26.09
CA GLY A 189 25.88 3.27 -27.19
C GLY A 189 26.69 2.78 -28.40
N LEU A 190 26.00 2.26 -29.43
CA LEU A 190 26.64 1.70 -30.63
C LEU A 190 27.38 2.76 -31.49
N CYS A 191 27.07 4.04 -31.29
CA CYS A 191 27.73 5.17 -31.94
C CYS A 191 28.75 5.87 -31.05
N ASP A 192 28.99 5.33 -29.85
CA ASP A 192 29.95 5.87 -28.91
C ASP A 192 31.32 5.19 -29.05
N ILE A 193 32.38 5.92 -28.73
CA ILE A 193 33.73 5.37 -28.65
C ILE A 193 34.03 5.11 -27.17
N GLU A 194 34.60 3.96 -26.86
CA GLU A 194 35.08 3.69 -25.51
C GLU A 194 36.37 4.50 -25.26
N GLU A 195 36.38 5.31 -24.20
CA GLU A 195 37.57 6.06 -23.83
C GLU A 195 38.50 5.25 -22.93
N VAL A 196 39.77 5.31 -23.29
CA VAL A 196 40.86 4.62 -22.60
C VAL A 196 41.87 5.62 -22.08
N CYS A 197 42.53 5.25 -20.99
CA CYS A 197 43.64 5.99 -20.42
C CYS A 197 44.83 5.97 -21.38
N ASP A 198 45.47 7.13 -21.53
CA ASP A 198 46.71 7.29 -22.29
C ASP A 198 47.95 6.86 -21.50
N GLY A 199 47.81 6.60 -20.19
CA GLY A 199 48.90 6.31 -19.28
C GLY A 199 49.84 7.50 -19.04
N LEU A 200 49.43 8.70 -19.43
CA LEU A 200 50.21 9.94 -19.35
C LEU A 200 49.49 11.04 -18.56
N THR A 201 48.16 11.02 -18.51
CA THR A 201 47.34 11.99 -17.78
C THR A 201 46.34 11.31 -16.83
N PRO A 202 45.96 11.95 -15.70
CA PRO A 202 44.99 11.41 -14.74
C PRO A 202 43.54 11.48 -15.24
N THR A 203 43.31 12.20 -16.33
CA THR A 203 41.99 12.37 -16.95
C THR A 203 41.76 11.35 -18.04
N CYS A 204 40.53 10.87 -18.13
CA CYS A 204 40.07 10.12 -19.30
C CYS A 204 40.15 11.01 -20.56
N MET A 205 40.40 10.40 -21.73
CA MET A 205 40.33 11.13 -22.98
C MET A 205 38.97 11.83 -23.13
N PRO A 206 38.89 12.97 -23.84
CA PRO A 206 37.62 13.63 -24.09
C PRO A 206 36.62 12.69 -24.76
N ASP A 207 35.36 12.78 -24.33
CA ASP A 207 34.24 12.02 -24.87
C ASP A 207 34.09 12.30 -26.37
N THR A 208 34.13 11.24 -27.19
CA THR A 208 33.99 11.36 -28.65
C THR A 208 33.06 10.30 -29.21
N VAL A 209 32.13 10.73 -30.07
CA VAL A 209 31.26 9.83 -30.82
C VAL A 209 31.91 9.38 -32.13
N ARG A 210 31.51 8.20 -32.63
CA ARG A 210 31.96 7.69 -33.94
C ARG A 210 31.61 8.69 -35.04
N SER A 211 32.48 8.80 -36.06
CA SER A 211 32.27 9.74 -37.16
C SER A 211 30.97 9.48 -37.90
N ALA A 212 30.36 10.56 -38.43
CA ALA A 212 29.17 10.48 -39.26
C ALA A 212 29.34 9.46 -40.40
N GLY A 213 28.34 8.60 -40.62
CA GLY A 213 28.38 7.54 -41.64
C GLY A 213 28.92 6.19 -41.14
N THR A 214 29.37 6.08 -39.88
CA THR A 214 29.77 4.78 -39.31
C THR A 214 28.53 3.90 -39.11
N GLN A 215 28.46 2.74 -39.75
CA GLN A 215 27.33 1.83 -39.61
C GLN A 215 27.22 1.33 -38.17
N CYS A 216 26.09 1.59 -37.53
CA CYS A 216 25.81 1.17 -36.15
C CYS A 216 24.76 0.05 -36.08
N ARG A 217 23.93 -0.11 -37.12
CA ARG A 217 23.05 -1.27 -37.29
C ARG A 217 23.00 -1.65 -38.77
N ALA A 218 23.03 -2.96 -39.02
CA ALA A 218 23.06 -3.54 -40.36
C ALA A 218 21.64 -3.89 -40.84
N VAL A 219 21.45 -3.89 -42.16
CA VAL A 219 20.19 -4.27 -42.81
C VAL A 219 19.78 -5.69 -42.41
N ALA A 220 18.65 -5.82 -41.73
CA ALA A 220 18.06 -7.07 -41.25
C ALA A 220 17.13 -7.75 -42.27
N GLY A 221 16.69 -7.05 -43.31
CA GLY A 221 15.81 -7.59 -44.34
C GLY A 221 15.62 -6.68 -45.56
N PRO A 222 14.86 -7.11 -46.59
CA PRO A 222 14.71 -6.36 -47.85
C PRO A 222 13.93 -5.05 -47.72
N CYS A 223 13.26 -4.80 -46.58
CA CYS A 223 12.54 -3.55 -46.28
C CYS A 223 13.25 -2.66 -45.26
N ASP A 224 14.52 -2.96 -44.97
CA ASP A 224 15.31 -2.31 -43.94
C ASP A 224 16.42 -1.44 -44.55
N VAL A 225 16.78 -0.33 -43.90
CA VAL A 225 17.95 0.47 -44.28
C VAL A 225 19.01 0.39 -43.19
N ALA A 226 20.29 0.49 -43.54
CA ALA A 226 21.34 0.50 -42.53
C ALA A 226 21.38 1.84 -41.79
N GLU A 227 21.35 1.81 -40.47
CA GLU A 227 21.55 3.00 -39.65
C GLU A 227 23.03 3.32 -39.53
N THR A 228 23.33 4.60 -39.69
CA THR A 228 24.66 5.15 -39.52
C THR A 228 24.66 6.20 -38.42
N CYS A 229 25.76 6.29 -37.69
CA CYS A 229 25.97 7.35 -36.73
C CYS A 229 25.91 8.71 -37.44
N ASP A 230 25.29 9.69 -36.79
CA ASP A 230 25.18 11.07 -37.29
C ASP A 230 26.44 11.91 -37.00
N GLY A 231 27.39 11.36 -36.23
CA GLY A 231 28.61 12.05 -35.81
C GLY A 231 28.40 13.01 -34.64
N VAL A 232 27.24 12.97 -33.98
CA VAL A 232 26.88 13.84 -32.84
C VAL A 232 26.30 13.04 -31.67
N SER A 233 25.49 12.02 -31.95
CA SER A 233 24.80 11.19 -30.97
C SER A 233 25.57 9.90 -30.65
N ALA A 234 25.68 9.57 -29.36
CA ALA A 234 26.25 8.30 -28.87
C ALA A 234 25.32 7.09 -29.15
N THR A 235 24.03 7.33 -29.39
CA THR A 235 23.07 6.29 -29.76
C THR A 235 22.90 6.20 -31.26
N CYS A 236 22.85 4.98 -31.77
CA CYS A 236 22.42 4.71 -33.15
C CYS A 236 21.00 5.28 -33.36
N PRO A 237 20.72 5.92 -34.52
CA PRO A 237 19.37 6.36 -34.84
C PRO A 237 18.32 5.25 -34.72
N ALA A 238 17.05 5.65 -34.62
CA ALA A 238 15.94 4.71 -34.66
C ALA A 238 15.93 3.94 -35.99
N ASP A 239 15.36 2.73 -35.96
CA ASP A 239 15.26 1.82 -37.12
C ASP A 239 14.65 2.56 -38.32
N GLY A 240 15.39 2.61 -39.42
CA GLY A 240 14.97 3.19 -40.67
C GLY A 240 14.45 2.08 -41.58
N PHE A 241 13.21 2.23 -42.05
CA PHE A 241 12.65 1.31 -43.02
C PHE A 241 12.57 1.95 -44.40
N VAL A 242 12.69 1.12 -45.44
CA VAL A 242 12.41 1.53 -46.82
C VAL A 242 10.97 2.06 -46.90
N ALA A 243 10.75 3.12 -47.68
CA ALA A 243 9.46 3.83 -47.75
C ALA A 243 8.29 2.88 -48.03
N ALA A 244 7.15 3.14 -47.37
CA ALA A 244 5.94 2.36 -47.52
C ALA A 244 5.49 2.30 -49.00
N GLY A 245 5.14 1.11 -49.49
CA GLY A 245 4.75 0.86 -50.88
C GLY A 245 5.90 0.40 -51.79
N THR A 246 7.14 0.36 -51.30
CA THR A 246 8.26 -0.18 -52.09
C THR A 246 8.12 -1.70 -52.22
N VAL A 247 8.05 -2.20 -53.46
CA VAL A 247 7.88 -3.63 -53.75
C VAL A 247 9.10 -4.41 -53.27
N CYS A 248 8.88 -5.40 -52.41
CA CYS A 248 9.90 -6.25 -51.82
C CYS A 248 9.68 -7.75 -52.08
N GLY A 249 8.48 -8.12 -52.53
CA GLY A 249 8.13 -9.47 -52.97
C GLY A 249 8.27 -9.65 -54.49
N THR A 250 8.28 -10.90 -54.94
CA THR A 250 8.23 -11.26 -56.37
C THR A 250 6.87 -11.89 -56.67
N SER A 251 6.14 -11.41 -57.67
CA SER A 251 4.88 -12.03 -58.12
C SER A 251 5.15 -13.39 -58.78
N SER A 252 4.28 -14.35 -58.53
CA SER A 252 4.25 -15.67 -59.20
C SER A 252 3.78 -15.63 -60.66
N GLY A 253 3.33 -14.47 -61.15
CA GLY A 253 2.88 -14.25 -62.54
C GLY A 253 1.36 -14.36 -62.73
N ASP A 254 0.60 -14.67 -61.67
CA ASP A 254 -0.87 -14.61 -61.66
C ASP A 254 -1.35 -13.18 -61.36
N ILE A 255 -2.42 -12.74 -62.02
CA ILE A 255 -3.05 -11.42 -61.83
C ILE A 255 -3.61 -11.27 -60.40
N CYS A 256 -3.97 -12.37 -59.73
CA CYS A 256 -4.43 -12.33 -58.34
C CYS A 256 -3.31 -12.25 -57.30
N ASP A 257 -2.03 -12.32 -57.70
CA ASP A 257 -0.87 -12.28 -56.80
C ASP A 257 -0.21 -10.90 -56.79
N VAL A 258 -0.54 -10.07 -55.80
CA VAL A 258 0.06 -8.74 -55.62
C VAL A 258 1.35 -8.90 -54.78
N PRO A 259 2.54 -8.56 -55.33
CA PRO A 259 3.79 -8.64 -54.60
C PRO A 259 3.76 -7.91 -53.27
N GLY A 260 4.37 -8.51 -52.24
CA GLY A 260 4.56 -7.87 -50.94
C GLY A 260 5.24 -6.50 -51.08
N GLN A 261 4.74 -5.51 -50.34
CA GLN A 261 5.29 -4.16 -50.29
C GLN A 261 5.72 -3.82 -48.87
N CYS A 262 6.83 -3.10 -48.75
CA CYS A 262 7.31 -2.61 -47.46
C CYS A 262 6.24 -1.72 -46.83
N THR A 263 6.01 -1.89 -45.52
CA THR A 263 5.03 -1.10 -44.76
C THR A 263 5.60 0.22 -44.26
N GLY A 264 6.92 0.44 -44.39
CA GLY A 264 7.63 1.54 -43.76
C GLY A 264 7.78 1.41 -42.24
N ALA A 265 7.47 0.24 -41.67
CA ALA A 265 7.46 0.01 -40.23
C ALA A 265 8.09 -1.33 -39.79
N SER A 266 8.62 -2.13 -40.71
CA SER A 266 9.19 -3.46 -40.43
C SER A 266 10.29 -3.82 -41.43
N PRO A 267 11.35 -4.54 -40.98
CA PRO A 267 12.44 -4.98 -41.85
C PRO A 267 12.04 -6.17 -42.74
N ALA A 268 10.98 -6.90 -42.38
CA ALA A 268 10.49 -8.04 -43.14
C ALA A 268 9.57 -7.59 -44.28
N CYS A 269 9.78 -8.17 -45.46
CA CYS A 269 8.79 -8.04 -46.53
C CYS A 269 7.53 -8.84 -46.14
N PRO A 270 6.34 -8.22 -46.10
CA PRO A 270 5.11 -8.94 -45.90
C PRO A 270 4.92 -10.01 -47.00
N PRO A 271 4.18 -11.10 -46.71
CA PRO A 271 3.77 -12.04 -47.75
C PRO A 271 3.00 -11.31 -48.86
N ASN A 272 3.11 -11.80 -50.09
CA ASN A 272 2.27 -11.34 -51.18
C ASN A 272 0.80 -11.38 -50.79
N GLN A 273 0.04 -10.41 -51.27
CA GLN A 273 -1.36 -10.22 -50.93
C GLN A 273 -2.23 -10.65 -52.11
N PRO A 274 -3.43 -11.22 -51.86
CA PRO A 274 -4.40 -11.43 -52.92
C PRO A 274 -4.86 -10.08 -53.49
N ALA A 275 -5.06 -10.00 -54.81
CA ALA A 275 -5.66 -8.84 -55.45
C ALA A 275 -7.08 -8.58 -54.90
N PRO A 276 -7.58 -7.33 -54.89
CA PRO A 276 -8.90 -7.01 -54.36
C PRO A 276 -10.01 -7.89 -54.93
N ALA A 277 -10.98 -8.25 -54.08
CA ALA A 277 -12.13 -9.03 -54.51
C ALA A 277 -12.87 -8.33 -55.67
N GLY A 278 -13.14 -9.06 -56.75
CA GLY A 278 -13.72 -8.49 -57.98
C GLY A 278 -12.69 -8.06 -59.04
N THR A 279 -11.39 -8.21 -58.78
CA THR A 279 -10.37 -8.01 -59.82
C THR A 279 -10.49 -9.13 -60.86
N VAL A 280 -10.92 -8.81 -62.08
CA VAL A 280 -11.10 -9.79 -63.15
C VAL A 280 -9.75 -10.42 -63.50
N CYS A 281 -9.63 -11.72 -63.28
CA CYS A 281 -8.42 -12.49 -63.57
C CYS A 281 -8.60 -13.38 -64.81
N ARG A 282 -9.84 -13.65 -65.23
CA ARG A 282 -10.21 -14.21 -66.54
C ARG A 282 -11.59 -13.68 -66.95
N ALA A 283 -11.74 -13.25 -68.20
CA ALA A 283 -12.97 -12.67 -68.72
C ALA A 283 -13.85 -13.73 -69.42
N ALA A 284 -15.17 -13.61 -69.29
CA ALA A 284 -16.14 -14.48 -69.95
C ALA A 284 -16.02 -14.40 -71.49
N THR A 285 -16.03 -15.56 -72.15
CA THR A 285 -15.86 -15.70 -73.60
C THR A 285 -17.16 -15.74 -74.39
N ASP A 286 -18.29 -16.13 -73.79
CA ASP A 286 -19.64 -16.17 -74.41
C ASP A 286 -20.75 -16.20 -73.32
N LEU A 287 -22.04 -16.26 -73.70
CA LEU A 287 -23.20 -16.07 -72.81
C LEU A 287 -23.40 -17.13 -71.70
N CYS A 288 -22.79 -18.31 -71.84
CA CYS A 288 -22.79 -19.34 -70.78
C CYS A 288 -21.43 -19.48 -70.09
N ASP A 289 -20.53 -18.51 -70.27
CA ASP A 289 -19.24 -18.43 -69.58
C ASP A 289 -19.31 -17.43 -68.42
N VAL A 290 -18.65 -17.73 -67.31
CA VAL A 290 -18.63 -16.84 -66.13
C VAL A 290 -17.32 -16.08 -66.10
N GLU A 291 -17.37 -14.79 -65.79
CA GLU A 291 -16.15 -14.01 -65.56
C GLU A 291 -15.55 -14.37 -64.20
N GLU A 292 -14.30 -14.87 -64.16
CA GLU A 292 -13.60 -15.13 -62.92
C GLU A 292 -12.90 -13.89 -62.38
N THR A 293 -13.27 -13.57 -61.15
CA THR A 293 -12.62 -12.53 -60.36
C THR A 293 -11.82 -13.14 -59.22
N CYS A 294 -10.71 -12.50 -58.86
CA CYS A 294 -10.03 -12.78 -57.60
C CYS A 294 -11.03 -12.64 -56.45
N ASP A 295 -10.99 -13.57 -55.50
CA ASP A 295 -11.90 -13.62 -54.35
C ASP A 295 -11.44 -12.72 -53.19
N GLY A 296 -10.30 -12.03 -53.34
CA GLY A 296 -9.69 -11.21 -52.29
C GLY A 296 -9.01 -12.01 -51.18
N ILE A 297 -8.87 -13.33 -51.34
CA ILE A 297 -8.32 -14.25 -50.32
C ILE A 297 -7.18 -15.10 -50.91
N ASN A 298 -7.36 -15.65 -52.11
CA ASN A 298 -6.39 -16.50 -52.79
C ASN A 298 -5.55 -15.70 -53.80
N THR A 299 -4.27 -16.02 -53.87
CA THR A 299 -3.31 -15.40 -54.82
C THR A 299 -3.29 -16.09 -56.18
N VAL A 300 -4.25 -16.98 -56.45
CA VAL A 300 -4.36 -17.75 -57.69
C VAL A 300 -5.76 -17.52 -58.25
N CYS A 301 -5.86 -17.22 -59.54
CA CYS A 301 -7.16 -17.05 -60.19
C CYS A 301 -7.98 -18.35 -60.08
N PRO A 302 -9.29 -18.27 -59.75
CA PRO A 302 -10.17 -19.44 -59.74
C PRO A 302 -10.13 -20.20 -61.07
N ALA A 303 -10.38 -21.51 -61.01
CA ALA A 303 -10.50 -22.32 -62.21
C ALA A 303 -11.75 -21.90 -63.02
N ASP A 304 -11.64 -21.96 -64.34
CA ASP A 304 -12.68 -21.66 -65.34
C ASP A 304 -14.07 -22.20 -64.92
N GLN A 305 -15.06 -21.32 -64.85
CA GLN A 305 -16.43 -21.62 -64.44
C GLN A 305 -17.41 -21.33 -65.58
N LEU A 306 -18.28 -22.31 -65.88
CA LEU A 306 -19.40 -22.11 -66.80
C LEU A 306 -20.69 -21.80 -66.03
N ALA A 307 -21.62 -21.09 -66.66
CA ALA A 307 -22.93 -20.80 -66.09
C ALA A 307 -23.65 -22.12 -65.75
N ALA A 308 -24.33 -22.14 -64.60
CA ALA A 308 -24.94 -23.36 -64.07
C ALA A 308 -25.95 -23.97 -65.08
N PRO A 309 -26.08 -25.31 -65.15
CA PRO A 309 -27.08 -25.95 -65.99
C PRO A 309 -28.49 -25.42 -65.69
N GLY A 310 -29.21 -24.97 -66.71
CA GLY A 310 -30.53 -24.34 -66.57
C GLY A 310 -30.53 -22.81 -66.52
N THR A 311 -29.36 -22.16 -66.54
CA THR A 311 -29.28 -20.69 -66.62
C THR A 311 -29.75 -20.22 -67.99
N VAL A 312 -30.80 -19.40 -68.03
CA VAL A 312 -31.35 -18.86 -69.28
C VAL A 312 -30.31 -17.97 -69.96
N CYS A 313 -29.95 -18.30 -71.18
CA CYS A 313 -29.05 -17.53 -72.01
C CYS A 313 -29.75 -16.85 -73.20
N ARG A 314 -30.94 -17.32 -73.61
CA ARG A 314 -31.88 -16.56 -74.47
C ARG A 314 -33.35 -16.86 -74.14
N PRO A 315 -34.24 -15.85 -74.11
CA PRO A 315 -35.68 -16.01 -73.89
C PRO A 315 -36.42 -16.50 -75.15
N ALA A 316 -37.54 -17.22 -74.97
CA ALA A 316 -38.37 -17.75 -76.05
C ALA A 316 -39.02 -16.64 -76.93
N ALA A 317 -38.99 -16.82 -78.26
CA ALA A 317 -39.43 -15.89 -79.29
C ALA A 317 -40.78 -16.26 -79.96
N GLY A 318 -41.67 -16.96 -79.25
CA GLY A 318 -43.01 -17.29 -79.73
C GLY A 318 -43.69 -18.41 -78.93
N PRO A 319 -45.00 -18.68 -79.14
CA PRO A 319 -45.74 -19.68 -78.38
C PRO A 319 -45.33 -21.14 -78.68
N CYS A 320 -44.55 -21.38 -79.73
CA CYS A 320 -43.97 -22.69 -80.04
C CYS A 320 -42.43 -22.72 -79.90
N ASP A 321 -41.85 -21.73 -79.20
CA ASP A 321 -40.40 -21.62 -78.94
C ASP A 321 -40.07 -21.91 -77.46
N VAL A 322 -38.89 -22.49 -77.18
CA VAL A 322 -38.46 -22.81 -75.81
C VAL A 322 -37.34 -21.85 -75.39
N GLU A 323 -37.28 -21.52 -74.11
CA GLU A 323 -36.22 -20.70 -73.55
C GLU A 323 -34.89 -21.47 -73.55
N ASP A 324 -33.83 -20.88 -74.12
CA ASP A 324 -32.52 -21.49 -74.23
C ASP A 324 -31.77 -21.40 -72.89
N VAL A 325 -31.30 -22.55 -72.41
CA VAL A 325 -30.60 -22.67 -71.14
C VAL A 325 -29.21 -23.25 -71.30
N CYS A 326 -28.25 -22.70 -70.55
CA CYS A 326 -26.89 -23.19 -70.46
C CYS A 326 -26.87 -24.64 -69.96
N THR A 327 -25.98 -25.46 -70.51
CA THR A 327 -25.87 -26.89 -70.14
C THR A 327 -24.88 -27.12 -69.00
N GLY A 328 -24.07 -26.12 -68.65
CA GLY A 328 -22.94 -26.23 -67.73
C GLY A 328 -21.76 -27.04 -68.28
N VAL A 329 -21.77 -27.38 -69.58
CA VAL A 329 -20.71 -28.17 -70.24
C VAL A 329 -19.92 -27.33 -71.25
N THR A 330 -20.54 -26.33 -71.87
CA THR A 330 -19.89 -25.44 -72.84
C THR A 330 -20.30 -23.98 -72.62
N ALA A 331 -19.46 -23.04 -73.05
CA ALA A 331 -19.71 -21.59 -72.98
C ALA A 331 -20.81 -21.12 -73.96
N GLN A 332 -21.22 -21.94 -74.93
CA GLN A 332 -22.25 -21.60 -75.92
C GLN A 332 -23.68 -21.89 -75.43
N CYS A 333 -24.59 -20.96 -75.74
CA CYS A 333 -26.02 -21.11 -75.55
C CYS A 333 -26.66 -21.97 -76.68
N PRO A 334 -27.36 -23.09 -76.37
CA PRO A 334 -28.10 -23.89 -77.37
C PRO A 334 -29.32 -23.12 -77.94
N ASP A 335 -30.02 -23.67 -78.95
CA ASP A 335 -31.21 -23.10 -79.61
C ASP A 335 -32.31 -24.19 -79.72
N ALA A 336 -33.44 -24.08 -79.00
CA ALA A 336 -34.45 -25.14 -78.83
C ALA A 336 -35.92 -24.71 -79.03
N VAL A 337 -36.74 -25.54 -79.72
CA VAL A 337 -38.18 -25.31 -80.01
C VAL A 337 -39.11 -26.39 -79.40
N TYR A 338 -40.40 -26.09 -79.19
CA TYR A 338 -41.37 -27.04 -78.59
C TYR A 338 -41.70 -28.19 -79.57
N PRO A 339 -41.83 -29.46 -79.11
CA PRO A 339 -42.17 -30.60 -79.95
C PRO A 339 -43.62 -30.58 -80.49
N ALA A 340 -43.90 -31.34 -81.56
CA ALA A 340 -45.21 -31.38 -82.20
C ALA A 340 -46.34 -31.87 -81.26
N GLY A 341 -47.49 -31.18 -81.27
CA GLY A 341 -48.68 -31.50 -80.46
C GLY A 341 -48.90 -30.61 -79.23
N VAL A 342 -47.97 -29.69 -78.92
CA VAL A 342 -48.12 -28.71 -77.84
C VAL A 342 -49.15 -27.66 -78.22
N GLU A 343 -50.20 -27.48 -77.43
CA GLU A 343 -51.27 -26.50 -77.69
C GLU A 343 -50.71 -25.07 -77.71
N CYS A 344 -50.96 -24.36 -78.81
CA CYS A 344 -50.42 -23.02 -79.04
C CYS A 344 -51.50 -21.94 -79.19
N ARG A 345 -52.77 -22.34 -79.34
CA ARG A 345 -53.93 -21.46 -79.24
C ARG A 345 -55.13 -22.26 -78.72
N ALA A 346 -55.75 -21.76 -77.67
CA ALA A 346 -56.91 -22.38 -77.04
C ALA A 346 -58.22 -21.96 -77.72
N ALA A 347 -59.23 -22.83 -77.66
CA ALA A 347 -60.57 -22.58 -78.18
C ALA A 347 -61.23 -21.34 -77.54
N ILE A 348 -61.75 -20.44 -78.36
CA ILE A 348 -62.39 -19.16 -78.00
C ILE A 348 -63.92 -19.36 -77.86
N GLY A 349 -64.29 -20.27 -76.97
CA GLY A 349 -65.67 -20.44 -76.51
C GLY A 349 -66.24 -21.86 -76.69
N PRO A 350 -67.47 -22.10 -76.18
CA PRO A 350 -68.07 -23.43 -76.14
C PRO A 350 -68.38 -24.00 -77.52
N CYS A 351 -68.36 -23.17 -78.57
CA CYS A 351 -68.58 -23.55 -79.97
C CYS A 351 -67.27 -23.53 -80.79
N ASP A 352 -66.07 -23.59 -80.17
CA ASP A 352 -64.74 -23.52 -80.84
C ASP A 352 -63.80 -24.72 -80.53
N LEU A 353 -62.74 -24.94 -81.32
CA LEU A 353 -61.68 -25.98 -81.13
C LEU A 353 -60.28 -25.35 -80.93
N ALA A 354 -59.30 -26.08 -80.38
CA ALA A 354 -57.95 -25.57 -80.06
C ALA A 354 -56.85 -26.06 -81.04
N GLU A 355 -55.81 -25.24 -81.30
CA GLU A 355 -54.70 -25.51 -82.24
C GLU A 355 -53.36 -25.89 -81.55
N GLN A 356 -52.52 -26.67 -82.25
CA GLN A 356 -51.27 -27.26 -81.73
C GLN A 356 -50.02 -26.99 -82.61
N CYS A 357 -48.84 -26.85 -81.99
CA CYS A 357 -47.52 -26.68 -82.60
C CYS A 357 -47.11 -27.89 -83.45
N ASN A 358 -46.28 -27.67 -84.49
CA ASN A 358 -45.84 -28.70 -85.42
C ASN A 358 -44.40 -29.23 -85.16
N GLY A 359 -43.69 -28.70 -84.16
CA GLY A 359 -42.34 -29.14 -83.81
C GLY A 359 -41.20 -28.51 -84.60
N ILE A 360 -41.48 -27.50 -85.44
CA ILE A 360 -40.49 -26.86 -86.33
C ILE A 360 -40.65 -25.34 -86.31
N ASP A 361 -41.87 -24.84 -86.44
CA ASP A 361 -42.15 -23.40 -86.49
C ASP A 361 -42.37 -22.82 -85.09
N THR A 362 -41.91 -21.59 -84.85
CA THR A 362 -42.09 -20.88 -83.58
C THR A 362 -43.49 -20.24 -83.43
N THR A 363 -44.40 -20.46 -84.39
CA THR A 363 -45.75 -19.85 -84.47
C THR A 363 -46.88 -20.88 -84.67
N CYS A 364 -48.10 -20.56 -84.20
CA CYS A 364 -49.27 -21.47 -84.17
C CYS A 364 -50.12 -21.52 -85.48
N PRO A 365 -50.81 -22.63 -85.82
CA PRO A 365 -51.72 -22.76 -86.99
C PRO A 365 -53.03 -21.92 -86.95
N ASN A 366 -53.87 -22.02 -87.99
CA ASN A 366 -55.14 -21.26 -88.18
C ASN A 366 -56.39 -21.93 -87.50
N ASP A 367 -57.38 -21.09 -87.16
CA ASP A 367 -58.56 -21.30 -86.25
C ASP A 367 -59.74 -22.19 -86.78
N LEU A 368 -60.43 -22.97 -85.91
CA LEU A 368 -61.46 -23.99 -86.25
C LEU A 368 -62.70 -24.08 -85.29
N VAL A 369 -63.98 -24.02 -85.77
CA VAL A 369 -65.24 -24.02 -84.94
C VAL A 369 -66.13 -25.31 -84.95
N LYS A 370 -67.05 -25.47 -83.96
CA LYS A 370 -67.97 -26.63 -83.73
C LYS A 370 -69.29 -26.62 -84.56
N PRO A 371 -70.00 -27.77 -84.74
CA PRO A 371 -71.20 -27.88 -85.61
C PRO A 371 -72.51 -27.22 -85.05
N LEU A 372 -73.38 -26.75 -85.97
CA LEU A 372 -74.69 -26.12 -85.72
C LEU A 372 -75.65 -26.97 -84.84
N GLY A 373 -76.33 -26.32 -83.87
CA GLY A 373 -77.37 -26.93 -83.02
C GLY A 373 -76.87 -27.58 -81.72
N SER A 374 -75.56 -27.62 -81.52
CA SER A 374 -74.94 -28.10 -80.28
C SER A 374 -75.36 -27.22 -79.10
N VAL A 375 -75.86 -27.82 -78.00
CA VAL A 375 -76.19 -27.05 -76.78
C VAL A 375 -74.93 -26.38 -76.26
N CYS A 376 -74.99 -25.06 -76.10
CA CYS A 376 -73.88 -24.27 -75.61
C CYS A 376 -74.13 -23.63 -74.25
N ARG A 377 -75.39 -23.56 -73.79
CA ARG A 377 -75.74 -23.17 -72.41
C ARG A 377 -77.09 -23.80 -71.96
N PRO A 378 -77.11 -24.65 -70.92
CA PRO A 378 -78.35 -25.16 -70.31
C PRO A 378 -78.97 -24.14 -69.31
N ALA A 379 -80.30 -24.19 -69.11
CA ALA A 379 -81.01 -23.28 -68.20
C ALA A 379 -80.53 -23.42 -66.73
N ALA A 380 -80.26 -22.29 -66.07
CA ALA A 380 -79.52 -22.19 -64.81
C ALA A 380 -80.36 -21.79 -63.57
N GLY A 381 -81.70 -21.72 -63.66
CA GLY A 381 -82.53 -21.41 -62.49
C GLY A 381 -84.03 -21.30 -62.77
N ALA A 382 -84.81 -21.03 -61.70
CA ALA A 382 -86.28 -20.92 -61.76
C ALA A 382 -86.79 -19.73 -62.60
N CYS A 383 -85.92 -18.78 -62.94
CA CYS A 383 -86.23 -17.63 -63.80
C CYS A 383 -85.37 -17.63 -65.10
N ASP A 384 -84.91 -18.77 -65.65
CA ASP A 384 -83.98 -18.86 -66.81
C ASP A 384 -84.43 -19.73 -68.02
N VAL A 385 -83.83 -19.53 -69.21
CA VAL A 385 -84.10 -20.24 -70.49
C VAL A 385 -82.81 -20.90 -71.07
N GLU A 386 -82.89 -21.92 -71.94
CA GLU A 386 -81.72 -22.67 -72.51
C GLU A 386 -81.31 -22.22 -73.95
N GLU A 387 -80.00 -22.18 -74.29
CA GLU A 387 -79.43 -21.73 -75.60
C GLU A 387 -78.48 -22.72 -76.36
N ARG A 388 -78.36 -22.56 -77.70
CA ARG A 388 -77.71 -23.51 -78.66
C ARG A 388 -76.82 -22.83 -79.75
N CYS A 389 -75.70 -23.45 -80.15
CA CYS A 389 -74.70 -22.94 -81.12
C CYS A 389 -75.26 -22.73 -82.54
N ASP A 390 -74.76 -21.70 -83.25
CA ASP A 390 -75.15 -21.36 -84.64
C ASP A 390 -74.23 -21.94 -85.74
N GLY A 391 -73.09 -22.55 -85.37
CA GLY A 391 -72.16 -23.20 -86.29
C GLY A 391 -71.32 -22.25 -87.16
N VAL A 392 -71.30 -20.95 -86.87
CA VAL A 392 -70.53 -19.94 -87.63
C VAL A 392 -69.55 -19.20 -86.72
N VAL A 393 -69.92 -18.95 -85.47
CA VAL A 393 -69.10 -18.21 -84.50
C VAL A 393 -68.75 -19.13 -83.33
N GLY A 394 -67.53 -19.03 -82.77
CA GLY A 394 -67.08 -19.84 -81.63
C GLY A 394 -67.84 -19.60 -80.31
N THR A 395 -68.81 -18.67 -80.31
CA THR A 395 -69.53 -18.19 -79.13
C THR A 395 -71.01 -18.58 -79.13
N CYS A 396 -71.57 -18.80 -77.94
CA CYS A 396 -72.99 -19.14 -77.75
C CYS A 396 -73.88 -17.88 -77.90
N PRO A 397 -75.14 -18.00 -78.39
CA PRO A 397 -76.09 -16.89 -78.37
C PRO A 397 -76.30 -16.29 -76.97
N VAL A 398 -76.81 -15.06 -76.93
CA VAL A 398 -76.98 -14.31 -75.67
C VAL A 398 -78.07 -14.91 -74.78
N ASP A 399 -77.80 -14.90 -73.47
CA ASP A 399 -78.61 -15.43 -72.36
C ASP A 399 -80.02 -14.82 -72.30
N GLN A 400 -81.05 -15.64 -72.07
CA GLN A 400 -82.45 -15.19 -71.98
C GLN A 400 -83.09 -15.58 -70.63
N VAL A 401 -83.75 -14.63 -69.94
CA VAL A 401 -84.38 -14.84 -68.61
C VAL A 401 -85.92 -14.66 -68.61
N ALA A 402 -86.61 -15.21 -67.61
CA ALA A 402 -88.06 -15.13 -67.42
C ALA A 402 -88.54 -13.69 -67.06
N ALA A 403 -89.78 -13.34 -67.37
CA ALA A 403 -90.30 -11.96 -67.26
C ALA A 403 -90.46 -11.43 -65.80
N ALA A 404 -90.27 -10.12 -65.63
CA ALA A 404 -90.36 -9.42 -64.34
C ALA A 404 -91.74 -9.51 -63.67
N GLY A 405 -91.77 -9.70 -62.36
CA GLY A 405 -92.97 -9.84 -61.52
C GLY A 405 -93.50 -11.27 -61.38
N THR A 406 -92.83 -12.26 -62.00
CA THR A 406 -93.18 -13.67 -61.85
C THR A 406 -92.84 -14.13 -60.42
N GLU A 407 -93.85 -14.46 -59.60
CA GLU A 407 -93.65 -14.93 -58.22
C GLU A 407 -92.81 -16.19 -58.18
N CYS A 408 -91.75 -16.17 -57.38
CA CYS A 408 -90.81 -17.27 -57.31
C CYS A 408 -90.58 -17.78 -55.86
N ARG A 409 -91.05 -17.05 -54.82
CA ARG A 409 -91.09 -17.51 -53.40
C ARG A 409 -92.07 -16.67 -52.52
N ALA A 410 -92.71 -17.24 -51.48
CA ALA A 410 -93.80 -16.65 -50.67
C ALA A 410 -93.47 -16.46 -49.16
N VAL A 411 -94.18 -15.54 -48.44
CA VAL A 411 -93.91 -15.10 -47.04
C VAL A 411 -94.08 -16.18 -45.96
N ALA A 412 -93.15 -16.25 -45.00
CA ALA A 412 -93.04 -17.26 -43.96
C ALA A 412 -93.14 -16.78 -42.47
N GLY A 413 -93.13 -15.48 -42.14
CA GLY A 413 -93.22 -15.01 -40.73
C GLY A 413 -93.40 -13.49 -40.51
N PRO A 414 -93.53 -12.99 -39.25
CA PRO A 414 -93.82 -11.58 -38.94
C PRO A 414 -92.70 -10.59 -39.32
N CYS A 415 -91.50 -11.08 -39.66
CA CYS A 415 -90.39 -10.27 -40.16
C CYS A 415 -90.06 -10.55 -41.65
N ASP A 416 -90.99 -11.05 -42.47
CA ASP A 416 -90.72 -11.55 -43.85
C ASP A 416 -91.56 -10.89 -44.97
N VAL A 417 -91.07 -10.92 -46.21
CA VAL A 417 -91.67 -10.36 -47.45
C VAL A 417 -91.60 -11.40 -48.60
N ALA A 418 -92.43 -11.31 -49.65
CA ALA A 418 -92.45 -12.29 -50.77
C ALA A 418 -91.57 -11.85 -51.96
N GLU A 419 -90.93 -12.81 -52.67
CA GLU A 419 -90.01 -12.55 -53.78
C GLU A 419 -90.59 -12.86 -55.18
N THR A 420 -90.24 -11.98 -56.13
CA THR A 420 -90.63 -12.08 -57.56
C THR A 420 -89.42 -11.94 -58.47
N CYS A 421 -89.37 -12.68 -59.59
CA CYS A 421 -88.33 -12.53 -60.62
C CYS A 421 -88.26 -11.06 -61.08
N ASP A 422 -87.05 -10.52 -61.24
CA ASP A 422 -86.80 -9.12 -61.61
C ASP A 422 -86.85 -8.86 -63.13
N GLY A 423 -86.94 -9.92 -63.94
CA GLY A 423 -86.91 -9.85 -65.41
C GLY A 423 -85.51 -9.72 -66.01
N THR A 424 -84.47 -9.77 -65.18
CA THR A 424 -83.06 -9.62 -65.57
C THR A 424 -82.15 -10.72 -65.02
N SER A 425 -82.60 -11.48 -64.03
CA SER A 425 -81.86 -12.54 -63.37
C SER A 425 -82.46 -13.92 -63.66
N PRO A 426 -81.61 -14.94 -63.94
CA PRO A 426 -82.02 -16.34 -64.09
C PRO A 426 -82.44 -17.00 -62.77
N THR A 427 -82.21 -16.32 -61.65
CA THR A 427 -82.46 -16.81 -60.29
C THR A 427 -83.50 -15.95 -59.58
N CYS A 428 -84.38 -16.60 -58.83
CA CYS A 428 -85.28 -15.90 -57.91
C CYS A 428 -84.44 -15.08 -56.92
N PRO A 429 -84.80 -13.81 -56.63
CA PRO A 429 -84.12 -13.04 -55.60
C PRO A 429 -84.07 -13.79 -54.27
N GLY A 430 -83.02 -13.55 -53.48
CA GLY A 430 -82.92 -14.11 -52.14
C GLY A 430 -83.97 -13.54 -51.19
N ASP A 431 -84.22 -14.23 -50.07
CA ASP A 431 -85.27 -13.86 -49.10
C ASP A 431 -85.12 -12.40 -48.64
N ALA A 432 -86.23 -11.66 -48.63
CA ALA A 432 -86.30 -10.28 -48.21
C ALA A 432 -87.03 -10.15 -46.86
N PHE A 433 -86.28 -9.80 -45.81
CA PHE A 433 -86.83 -9.64 -44.45
C PHE A 433 -87.02 -8.16 -44.06
N LEU A 434 -87.96 -7.87 -43.16
CA LEU A 434 -88.14 -6.56 -42.55
C LEU A 434 -86.92 -6.18 -41.71
N ASP A 435 -86.52 -4.90 -41.77
CA ASP A 435 -85.28 -4.40 -41.16
C ASP A 435 -85.34 -4.24 -39.63
N ALA A 436 -84.17 -3.96 -39.04
CA ALA A 436 -84.00 -3.81 -37.59
C ALA A 436 -84.59 -2.54 -36.95
N THR A 437 -85.33 -1.74 -37.71
CA THR A 437 -86.14 -0.66 -37.12
C THR A 437 -87.55 -1.12 -36.77
N ASN A 438 -87.96 -2.30 -37.27
CA ASN A 438 -89.27 -2.87 -37.00
C ASN A 438 -89.25 -3.66 -35.69
N VAL A 439 -89.84 -3.08 -34.65
CA VAL A 439 -90.02 -3.71 -33.33
C VAL A 439 -91.03 -4.84 -33.47
N CYS A 440 -90.60 -6.06 -33.18
CA CYS A 440 -91.43 -7.25 -33.22
C CYS A 440 -91.90 -7.69 -31.81
N ARG A 441 -91.29 -7.16 -30.73
CA ARG A 441 -91.76 -7.25 -29.32
C ARG A 441 -91.27 -6.03 -28.50
N ALA A 442 -92.10 -5.49 -27.60
CA ALA A 442 -91.84 -4.25 -26.84
C ALA A 442 -91.55 -4.52 -25.34
N PRO A 443 -90.71 -3.68 -24.66
CA PRO A 443 -90.21 -3.94 -23.31
C PRO A 443 -91.22 -3.61 -22.19
N ILE A 444 -91.14 -4.36 -21.09
CA ILE A 444 -92.10 -4.41 -19.96
C ILE A 444 -91.47 -3.93 -18.62
N GLY A 445 -90.19 -3.54 -18.59
CA GLY A 445 -89.52 -3.00 -17.40
C GLY A 445 -88.23 -2.22 -17.71
N VAL A 446 -87.62 -1.57 -16.71
CA VAL A 446 -86.38 -0.78 -16.88
C VAL A 446 -85.15 -1.65 -17.15
N CYS A 447 -85.20 -2.93 -16.76
CA CYS A 447 -84.17 -3.93 -17.08
C CYS A 447 -84.62 -4.87 -18.23
N ASP A 448 -85.55 -4.43 -19.08
CA ASP A 448 -86.04 -5.17 -20.25
C ASP A 448 -85.62 -4.49 -21.57
N ALA A 449 -85.28 -5.26 -22.60
CA ALA A 449 -84.83 -4.72 -23.89
C ALA A 449 -85.93 -4.83 -24.97
N PRO A 450 -86.03 -3.88 -25.92
CA PRO A 450 -86.92 -4.03 -27.07
C PRO A 450 -86.35 -4.99 -28.13
N GLU A 451 -87.13 -5.96 -28.62
CA GLU A 451 -86.73 -6.82 -29.74
C GLU A 451 -87.19 -6.26 -31.09
N THR A 452 -86.23 -6.07 -31.98
CA THR A 452 -86.45 -5.71 -33.38
C THR A 452 -86.16 -6.90 -34.30
N CYS A 453 -86.80 -6.92 -35.47
CA CYS A 453 -86.42 -7.86 -36.53
C CYS A 453 -84.92 -7.74 -36.81
N THR A 454 -84.26 -8.82 -37.21
CA THR A 454 -82.79 -8.79 -37.43
C THR A 454 -82.42 -8.43 -38.86
N GLY A 455 -83.40 -8.38 -39.76
CA GLY A 455 -83.18 -8.33 -41.22
C GLY A 455 -82.57 -9.62 -41.79
N LEU A 456 -82.45 -10.68 -40.99
CA LEU A 456 -81.76 -11.92 -41.36
C LEU A 456 -82.68 -13.15 -41.38
N GLY A 457 -83.92 -13.03 -40.93
CA GLY A 457 -84.84 -14.17 -40.91
C GLY A 457 -86.29 -13.80 -40.59
N PRO A 458 -87.22 -14.75 -40.79
CA PRO A 458 -88.66 -14.48 -40.77
C PRO A 458 -89.27 -14.39 -39.36
N LEU A 459 -88.52 -14.73 -38.31
CA LEU A 459 -88.98 -14.80 -36.92
C LEU A 459 -88.40 -13.68 -36.05
N CYS A 460 -89.19 -13.18 -35.10
CA CYS A 460 -88.71 -12.25 -34.08
C CYS A 460 -87.69 -12.93 -33.15
N PRO A 461 -86.62 -12.25 -32.70
CA PRO A 461 -85.67 -12.78 -31.72
C PRO A 461 -86.33 -13.20 -30.41
N ALA A 462 -85.62 -14.03 -29.63
CA ALA A 462 -86.04 -14.41 -28.29
C ALA A 462 -85.98 -13.21 -27.33
N ASP A 463 -86.86 -13.18 -26.33
CA ASP A 463 -86.98 -12.15 -25.28
C ASP A 463 -85.62 -11.85 -24.61
N GLN A 464 -85.21 -10.58 -24.55
CA GLN A 464 -83.92 -10.15 -24.03
C GLN A 464 -84.08 -9.20 -22.84
N VAL A 465 -83.39 -9.49 -21.73
CA VAL A 465 -83.23 -8.57 -20.60
C VAL A 465 -81.97 -7.71 -20.77
N GLN A 466 -81.92 -6.54 -20.12
CA GLN A 466 -80.74 -5.68 -20.13
C GLN A 466 -79.50 -6.42 -19.59
N PRO A 467 -78.29 -6.22 -20.13
CA PRO A 467 -77.08 -6.90 -19.68
C PRO A 467 -76.77 -6.72 -18.19
N VAL A 468 -76.13 -7.71 -17.57
CA VAL A 468 -75.67 -7.61 -16.17
C VAL A 468 -74.77 -6.39 -15.98
N GLY A 469 -75.03 -5.58 -14.95
CA GLY A 469 -74.27 -4.35 -14.70
C GLY A 469 -74.87 -3.08 -15.32
N THR A 470 -75.98 -3.19 -16.08
CA THR A 470 -76.70 -2.01 -16.60
C THR A 470 -77.34 -1.24 -15.44
N GLU A 471 -76.90 -0.01 -15.20
CA GLU A 471 -77.39 0.83 -14.10
C GLU A 471 -78.89 1.12 -14.24
N CYS A 472 -79.66 0.69 -13.24
CA CYS A 472 -81.10 0.85 -13.22
C CYS A 472 -81.57 1.81 -12.10
N ARG A 473 -80.69 2.12 -11.14
CA ARG A 473 -80.87 3.22 -10.18
C ARG A 473 -79.51 3.81 -9.76
N PRO A 474 -79.32 5.14 -9.86
CA PRO A 474 -78.10 5.81 -9.40
C PRO A 474 -78.06 5.96 -7.88
N ALA A 475 -76.86 5.98 -7.30
CA ALA A 475 -76.64 6.20 -5.87
C ALA A 475 -77.06 7.62 -5.43
N ALA A 476 -77.80 7.72 -4.33
CA ALA A 476 -78.35 8.96 -3.77
C ALA A 476 -77.37 9.72 -2.84
N GLY A 477 -76.18 9.18 -2.55
CA GLY A 477 -75.16 9.83 -1.73
C GLY A 477 -73.88 9.01 -1.54
N THR A 478 -72.91 9.55 -0.79
CA THR A 478 -71.57 8.94 -0.59
C THR A 478 -71.57 7.66 0.24
N CYS A 479 -72.67 7.37 0.94
CA CYS A 479 -72.88 6.14 1.70
C CYS A 479 -73.89 5.19 1.03
N ASP A 480 -74.17 5.40 -0.26
CA ASP A 480 -75.11 4.62 -1.05
C ASP A 480 -74.41 3.91 -2.23
N THR A 481 -74.96 2.80 -2.72
CA THR A 481 -74.40 2.07 -3.89
C THR A 481 -75.40 2.06 -5.05
N PRO A 482 -74.95 2.26 -6.31
CA PRO A 482 -75.87 2.25 -7.46
C PRO A 482 -76.33 0.82 -7.77
N GLU A 483 -77.63 0.62 -7.99
CA GLU A 483 -78.18 -0.67 -8.40
C GLU A 483 -78.10 -0.89 -9.90
N VAL A 484 -77.74 -2.12 -10.25
CA VAL A 484 -77.59 -2.58 -11.62
C VAL A 484 -78.49 -3.79 -11.89
N CYS A 485 -78.92 -3.94 -13.14
CA CYS A 485 -79.65 -5.12 -13.59
C CYS A 485 -78.78 -6.38 -13.40
N ASP A 486 -79.41 -7.48 -12.97
CA ASP A 486 -78.75 -8.76 -12.71
C ASP A 486 -78.56 -9.62 -13.98
N GLY A 487 -79.06 -9.12 -15.12
CA GLY A 487 -79.05 -9.82 -16.41
C GLY A 487 -80.01 -11.01 -16.48
N GLN A 488 -80.97 -11.13 -15.54
CA GLN A 488 -81.94 -12.22 -15.49
C GLN A 488 -83.38 -11.74 -15.26
N THR A 489 -83.59 -10.62 -14.55
CA THR A 489 -84.91 -10.10 -14.21
C THR A 489 -85.16 -8.73 -14.85
N VAL A 490 -86.42 -8.48 -15.21
CA VAL A 490 -86.86 -7.23 -15.88
C VAL A 490 -87.02 -6.04 -14.92
N ALA A 491 -86.86 -6.25 -13.61
CA ALA A 491 -87.01 -5.23 -12.57
C ALA A 491 -85.66 -4.91 -11.92
N CYS A 492 -85.45 -3.64 -11.55
CA CYS A 492 -84.25 -3.22 -10.83
C CYS A 492 -84.23 -3.78 -9.39
N PRO A 493 -83.06 -4.22 -8.87
CA PRO A 493 -82.93 -4.64 -7.47
C PRO A 493 -83.35 -3.58 -6.44
N SER A 494 -83.51 -4.02 -5.18
CA SER A 494 -83.83 -3.12 -4.07
C SER A 494 -82.62 -2.28 -3.63
N ASP A 495 -82.88 -1.08 -3.14
CA ASP A 495 -81.92 -0.08 -2.64
C ASP A 495 -80.86 -0.66 -1.67
N ALA A 496 -79.58 -0.41 -1.93
CA ALA A 496 -78.45 -0.95 -1.17
C ALA A 496 -77.49 0.14 -0.67
N LEU A 497 -77.39 0.29 0.66
CA LEU A 497 -76.45 1.22 1.31
C LEU A 497 -75.06 0.59 1.55
N ARG A 498 -74.01 1.42 1.63
CA ARG A 498 -72.66 0.98 2.03
C ARG A 498 -72.66 0.48 3.48
N PRO A 499 -71.88 -0.57 3.81
CA PRO A 499 -71.86 -1.15 5.16
C PRO A 499 -71.32 -0.18 6.23
N ALA A 500 -71.76 -0.36 7.47
CA ALA A 500 -71.29 0.42 8.62
C ALA A 500 -69.76 0.32 8.78
N GLY A 501 -69.07 1.46 8.91
CA GLY A 501 -67.61 1.55 8.98
C GLY A 501 -66.91 1.88 7.65
N ALA A 502 -67.65 1.97 6.54
CA ALA A 502 -67.07 2.34 5.26
C ALA A 502 -66.74 3.86 5.21
N PRO A 503 -65.53 4.29 4.86
CA PRO A 503 -65.15 5.71 4.90
C PRO A 503 -65.94 6.52 3.87
N CYS A 504 -66.50 7.65 4.29
CA CYS A 504 -67.33 8.52 3.45
C CYS A 504 -66.85 9.97 3.34
N ARG A 505 -66.00 10.42 4.26
CA ARG A 505 -65.20 11.63 4.13
C ARG A 505 -63.81 11.39 4.73
N SER A 506 -62.77 11.67 3.96
CA SER A 506 -61.38 11.58 4.43
C SER A 506 -61.05 12.74 5.36
N ALA A 507 -60.23 12.52 6.38
CA ALA A 507 -59.73 13.59 7.24
C ALA A 507 -59.04 14.71 6.42
N ALA A 508 -59.43 15.96 6.65
CA ALA A 508 -58.98 17.17 5.98
C ALA A 508 -57.81 17.89 6.70
N GLY A 509 -57.24 17.30 7.74
CA GLY A 509 -56.06 17.82 8.45
C GLY A 509 -55.63 16.92 9.62
N SER A 510 -54.51 17.25 10.26
CA SER A 510 -53.95 16.44 11.36
C SER A 510 -54.73 16.51 12.67
N CYS A 511 -55.76 17.36 12.75
CA CYS A 511 -56.73 17.41 13.84
C CYS A 511 -58.12 16.94 13.44
N ASP A 512 -58.26 16.31 12.28
CA ASP A 512 -59.51 15.79 11.74
C ASP A 512 -59.51 14.26 11.70
N LEU A 513 -60.65 13.63 11.94
CA LEU A 513 -60.83 12.18 11.89
C LEU A 513 -61.65 11.80 10.66
N THR A 514 -61.35 10.64 10.07
CA THR A 514 -62.09 10.13 8.91
C THR A 514 -63.52 9.77 9.30
N ASP A 515 -64.51 10.38 8.63
CA ASP A 515 -65.93 10.04 8.81
C ASP A 515 -66.27 8.71 8.11
N ILE A 516 -67.07 7.89 8.79
CA ILE A 516 -67.49 6.55 8.34
C ILE A 516 -69.02 6.47 8.23
N CYS A 517 -69.52 5.72 7.25
CA CYS A 517 -70.94 5.43 7.08
C CYS A 517 -71.47 4.65 8.28
N ASP A 518 -72.71 4.94 8.69
CA ASP A 518 -73.41 4.25 9.78
C ASP A 518 -74.13 2.98 9.31
N GLY A 519 -74.21 2.75 7.99
CA GLY A 519 -74.92 1.62 7.37
C GLY A 519 -76.43 1.77 7.31
N THR A 520 -76.97 2.95 7.66
CA THR A 520 -78.41 3.24 7.72
C THR A 520 -78.84 4.50 6.97
N SER A 521 -77.89 5.37 6.61
CA SER A 521 -78.11 6.60 5.85
C SER A 521 -77.32 6.60 4.53
N PRO A 522 -77.89 7.12 3.42
CA PRO A 522 -77.17 7.32 2.15
C PRO A 522 -76.17 8.49 2.20
N THR A 523 -76.18 9.30 3.26
CA THR A 523 -75.31 10.48 3.44
C THR A 523 -74.30 10.29 4.57
N CYS A 524 -73.10 10.83 4.40
CA CYS A 524 -72.03 10.76 5.39
C CYS A 524 -72.39 11.55 6.66
N PRO A 525 -72.03 11.06 7.87
CA PRO A 525 -72.25 11.79 9.12
C PRO A 525 -71.54 13.17 9.17
N ALA A 526 -71.81 13.92 10.24
CA ALA A 526 -71.14 15.19 10.50
C ALA A 526 -69.66 14.99 10.87
N ASP A 527 -68.83 15.96 10.49
CA ASP A 527 -67.36 15.96 10.61
C ASP A 527 -66.87 15.70 12.04
N ALA A 528 -66.02 14.70 12.22
CA ALA A 528 -65.47 14.32 13.52
C ALA A 528 -64.04 14.86 13.73
N LEU A 529 -63.85 15.82 14.64
CA LEU A 529 -62.51 16.36 14.96
C LEU A 529 -61.82 15.64 16.15
N ALA A 530 -60.49 15.64 16.16
CA ALA A 530 -59.68 15.16 17.29
C ALA A 530 -59.93 15.99 18.56
N ALA A 531 -59.84 15.36 19.75
CA ALA A 531 -60.13 16.04 21.02
C ALA A 531 -59.19 17.23 21.29
N ALA A 532 -59.72 18.27 21.94
CA ALA A 532 -58.92 19.42 22.34
C ALA A 532 -57.76 19.00 23.26
N GLY A 533 -56.52 19.39 22.93
CA GLY A 533 -55.30 18.99 23.66
C GLY A 533 -54.56 17.78 23.07
N SER A 534 -55.06 17.13 22.02
CA SER A 534 -54.32 16.11 21.29
C SER A 534 -53.14 16.72 20.52
N ILE A 535 -51.92 16.19 20.71
CA ILE A 535 -50.72 16.68 20.00
C ILE A 535 -50.87 16.38 18.51
N CYS A 536 -50.89 17.43 17.69
CA CYS A 536 -50.98 17.33 16.24
C CYS A 536 -49.65 17.60 15.54
N ARG A 537 -48.70 18.23 16.23
CA ARG A 537 -47.30 18.34 15.83
C ARG A 537 -46.42 18.32 17.10
N PRO A 538 -45.55 17.31 17.27
CA PRO A 538 -44.60 17.25 18.38
C PRO A 538 -43.44 18.24 18.19
N ALA A 539 -42.91 18.77 19.28
CA ALA A 539 -41.72 19.63 19.31
C ALA A 539 -40.49 18.92 18.74
N VAL A 540 -39.80 19.58 17.80
CA VAL A 540 -38.56 19.10 17.19
C VAL A 540 -37.37 19.85 17.80
N GLY A 541 -36.83 19.28 18.89
CA GLY A 541 -35.63 19.79 19.57
C GLY A 541 -35.92 20.82 20.68
N SER A 542 -34.85 21.33 21.30
CA SER A 542 -34.91 22.20 22.49
C SER A 542 -35.42 23.63 22.22
N CYS A 543 -35.57 24.02 20.95
CA CYS A 543 -36.03 25.36 20.52
C CYS A 543 -37.43 25.35 19.88
N ASP A 544 -38.21 24.29 20.11
CA ASP A 544 -39.55 24.08 19.55
C ASP A 544 -40.61 23.87 20.65
N VAL A 545 -41.90 24.01 20.32
CA VAL A 545 -43.01 23.67 21.25
C VAL A 545 -43.97 22.64 20.63
N ASP A 546 -44.70 21.89 21.45
CA ASP A 546 -45.75 20.99 20.96
C ASP A 546 -46.98 21.81 20.55
N GLU A 547 -47.52 21.57 19.34
CA GLU A 547 -48.83 22.09 18.94
C GLU A 547 -49.94 21.08 19.19
N MET A 548 -51.03 21.56 19.78
CA MET A 548 -52.18 20.76 20.16
C MET A 548 -53.44 21.18 19.38
N CYS A 549 -54.26 20.19 19.04
CA CYS A 549 -55.57 20.42 18.44
C CYS A 549 -56.46 21.26 19.35
N SER A 550 -57.18 22.20 18.75
CA SER A 550 -58.15 23.05 19.45
C SER A 550 -59.49 22.34 19.73
N GLY A 551 -59.73 21.20 19.06
CA GLY A 551 -61.01 20.48 19.09
C GLY A 551 -62.13 21.12 18.24
N VAL A 552 -61.81 22.19 17.50
CA VAL A 552 -62.76 22.92 16.63
C VAL A 552 -62.22 23.24 15.24
N ASP A 553 -60.89 23.13 15.04
CA ASP A 553 -60.23 23.33 13.74
C ASP A 553 -59.64 22.00 13.24
N PRO A 554 -59.90 21.59 11.99
CA PRO A 554 -59.30 20.39 11.39
C PRO A 554 -57.78 20.51 11.16
N LEU A 555 -57.24 21.72 11.14
CA LEU A 555 -55.81 21.98 10.95
C LEU A 555 -55.10 22.17 12.30
N CYS A 556 -53.90 21.61 12.39
CA CYS A 556 -53.00 21.90 13.50
C CYS A 556 -52.60 23.39 13.49
N PRO A 557 -52.49 24.05 14.66
CA PRO A 557 -51.98 25.40 14.76
C PRO A 557 -50.64 25.59 14.03
N VAL A 558 -50.35 26.84 13.66
CA VAL A 558 -49.06 27.17 13.03
C VAL A 558 -47.90 26.88 13.96
N ASP A 559 -46.79 26.43 13.36
CA ASP A 559 -45.54 26.05 14.00
C ASP A 559 -45.03 27.16 14.93
N ALA A 560 -45.00 26.91 16.24
CA ALA A 560 -44.57 27.85 17.25
C ALA A 560 -43.17 27.47 17.73
N LYS A 561 -42.25 28.45 17.79
CA LYS A 561 -40.87 28.25 18.26
C LYS A 561 -40.67 28.83 19.66
N GLN A 562 -39.69 28.29 20.39
CA GLN A 562 -39.26 28.89 21.66
C GLN A 562 -38.79 30.34 21.41
N PRO A 563 -38.99 31.28 22.37
CA PRO A 563 -38.54 32.66 22.23
C PRO A 563 -37.02 32.77 21.98
N ASP A 564 -36.62 33.74 21.16
CA ASP A 564 -35.20 34.03 20.93
C ASP A 564 -34.50 34.38 22.26
N GLY A 565 -33.33 33.78 22.50
CA GLY A 565 -32.59 33.90 23.76
C GLY A 565 -32.92 32.83 24.82
N THR A 566 -33.87 31.92 24.53
CA THR A 566 -34.11 30.76 25.40
C THR A 566 -32.85 29.89 25.44
N PRO A 567 -32.32 29.55 26.64
CA PRO A 567 -31.15 28.68 26.74
C PRO A 567 -31.43 27.34 26.07
N CYS A 568 -30.56 26.94 25.16
CA CYS A 568 -30.61 25.64 24.52
C CYS A 568 -29.24 24.96 24.63
N THR A 569 -29.15 23.73 24.13
CA THR A 569 -27.87 23.06 23.97
C THR A 569 -27.88 22.41 22.59
N ASP A 570 -26.82 22.64 21.82
CA ASP A 570 -26.58 21.96 20.55
C ASP A 570 -25.96 20.56 20.74
N SER A 571 -25.79 20.13 22.00
CA SER A 571 -25.12 18.90 22.41
C SER A 571 -23.65 18.83 21.97
N ILE A 572 -23.01 19.97 21.70
CA ILE A 572 -21.58 20.10 21.42
C ILE A 572 -20.90 20.72 22.67
N ASP A 573 -20.16 19.91 23.42
CA ASP A 573 -19.50 20.31 24.69
C ASP A 573 -18.45 21.45 24.56
N CYS A 574 -18.14 21.89 23.34
CA CYS A 574 -17.12 22.90 23.05
C CYS A 574 -17.65 24.36 22.99
N THR A 575 -18.94 24.59 23.21
CA THR A 575 -19.56 25.92 23.15
C THR A 575 -20.29 26.25 24.45
N ILE A 576 -20.18 27.51 24.90
CA ILE A 576 -20.88 28.01 26.09
C ILE A 576 -21.83 29.13 25.68
N GLY A 577 -23.07 29.05 26.18
CA GLY A 577 -24.07 30.11 26.05
C GLY A 577 -24.98 29.98 24.82
N ASP A 578 -25.32 28.75 24.41
CA ASP A 578 -26.20 28.53 23.26
C ASP A 578 -27.61 29.06 23.51
N VAL A 579 -28.17 29.70 22.49
CA VAL A 579 -29.50 30.32 22.57
C VAL A 579 -30.32 29.99 21.33
N CYS A 580 -31.62 29.85 21.54
CA CYS A 580 -32.56 29.74 20.43
C CYS A 580 -32.56 31.06 19.64
N VAL A 581 -32.43 30.97 18.31
CA VAL A 581 -32.63 32.08 17.37
C VAL A 581 -33.47 31.56 16.22
N SER A 582 -34.67 32.12 16.05
CA SER A 582 -35.63 31.73 15.02
C SER A 582 -35.95 30.22 15.00
N GLY A 583 -36.04 29.60 16.18
CA GLY A 583 -36.38 28.19 16.34
C GLY A 583 -35.23 27.19 16.15
N VAL A 584 -33.99 27.66 15.99
CA VAL A 584 -32.80 26.81 15.92
C VAL A 584 -31.87 27.14 17.08
N CYS A 585 -31.29 26.11 17.71
CA CYS A 585 -30.27 26.32 18.73
C CYS A 585 -28.96 26.74 18.04
N VAL A 586 -28.51 27.97 18.28
CA VAL A 586 -27.28 28.50 17.67
C VAL A 586 -26.16 28.42 18.69
N ALA A 587 -25.05 27.82 18.25
CA ALA A 587 -23.85 27.60 19.05
C ALA A 587 -23.24 28.91 19.57
N GLY A 588 -22.86 28.91 20.85
CA GLY A 588 -22.16 30.01 21.53
C GLY A 588 -20.70 30.16 21.11
N VAL A 589 -19.90 30.82 21.94
CA VAL A 589 -18.47 31.10 21.63
C VAL A 589 -17.63 29.83 21.83
N PRO A 590 -16.80 29.40 20.86
CA PRO A 590 -15.87 28.29 21.03
C PRO A 590 -14.73 28.64 21.99
N THR A 591 -14.43 27.79 22.97
CA THR A 591 -13.28 27.98 23.87
C THR A 591 -12.56 26.66 24.17
N ASP A 592 -11.24 26.61 23.93
CA ASP A 592 -10.39 25.44 24.25
C ASP A 592 -10.26 25.17 25.76
N ALA A 593 -10.57 26.16 26.60
CA ALA A 593 -10.45 26.09 28.06
C ALA A 593 -11.42 25.10 28.75
N VAL A 594 -12.35 24.51 28.00
CA VAL A 594 -13.35 23.56 28.53
C VAL A 594 -12.93 22.11 28.30
N CYS A 595 -12.04 21.84 27.35
CA CYS A 595 -11.64 20.47 27.00
C CYS A 595 -10.50 19.91 27.85
N ASP A 596 -9.56 20.75 28.26
CA ASP A 596 -8.44 20.34 29.12
C ASP A 596 -8.98 19.99 30.52
N ASN A 597 -8.98 18.70 30.83
CA ASN A 597 -9.44 18.18 32.13
C ASN A 597 -8.33 18.22 33.20
N ASN A 598 -7.19 18.84 32.86
CA ASN A 598 -5.96 18.92 33.64
C ASN A 598 -5.36 17.55 34.01
N ASN A 599 -5.72 16.49 33.29
CA ASN A 599 -5.13 15.18 33.46
C ASN A 599 -3.78 15.13 32.76
N VAL A 600 -2.71 15.06 33.54
CA VAL A 600 -1.34 15.02 33.00
C VAL A 600 -1.01 13.69 32.33
N CYS A 601 -1.86 12.67 32.46
CA CYS A 601 -1.58 11.30 32.01
C CYS A 601 -2.02 11.00 30.58
N ASP A 602 -3.03 11.69 30.08
CA ASP A 602 -3.55 11.62 28.70
C ASP A 602 -3.17 12.84 27.86
N GLY A 603 -2.62 13.89 28.48
CA GLY A 603 -2.02 15.02 27.79
C GLY A 603 -3.06 16.05 27.33
N THR A 604 -2.62 17.29 27.08
CA THR A 604 -3.50 18.45 26.83
C THR A 604 -4.55 18.17 25.75
N GLU A 605 -5.83 18.17 26.15
CA GLU A 605 -6.94 17.99 25.22
C GLU A 605 -7.17 19.22 24.35
N THR A 606 -7.49 18.99 23.07
CA THR A 606 -7.78 20.06 22.12
C THR A 606 -9.22 19.93 21.62
N CYS A 607 -9.97 21.04 21.61
CA CYS A 607 -11.28 21.03 20.98
C CYS A 607 -11.13 20.99 19.45
N ARG A 608 -11.77 19.99 18.81
CA ARG A 608 -11.83 19.90 17.35
C ARG A 608 -13.27 20.07 16.86
N PRO A 609 -13.54 21.03 15.95
CA PRO A 609 -14.86 21.21 15.36
C PRO A 609 -15.39 19.89 14.75
N GLY A 610 -16.56 19.42 15.22
CA GLY A 610 -17.20 18.18 14.76
C GLY A 610 -16.67 16.88 15.38
N GLN A 611 -15.64 16.92 16.22
CA GLN A 611 -15.11 15.75 16.95
C GLN A 611 -15.18 15.88 18.49
N GLY A 612 -15.50 17.07 19.01
CA GLY A 612 -15.52 17.34 20.45
C GLY A 612 -14.11 17.46 21.04
N CYS A 613 -13.98 17.22 22.34
CA CYS A 613 -12.69 17.21 23.04
C CYS A 613 -11.90 15.95 22.70
N VAL A 614 -10.71 16.12 22.13
CA VAL A 614 -9.84 15.00 21.75
C VAL A 614 -8.66 14.92 22.71
N ALA A 615 -8.44 13.71 23.27
CA ALA A 615 -7.31 13.38 24.15
C ALA A 615 -5.96 13.71 23.50
N GLY A 616 -5.02 14.21 24.31
CA GLY A 616 -3.64 14.47 23.88
C GLY A 616 -2.79 13.20 23.74
N ASP A 617 -1.47 13.39 23.63
CA ASP A 617 -0.50 12.29 23.65
C ASP A 617 -0.27 11.82 25.10
N PRO A 618 -0.53 10.54 25.45
CA PRO A 618 -0.44 10.07 26.83
C PRO A 618 0.99 10.07 27.39
N LEU A 619 1.14 10.50 28.65
CA LEU A 619 2.40 10.52 29.39
C LEU A 619 2.99 9.11 29.49
N ARG A 620 4.21 8.94 28.95
CA ARG A 620 4.95 7.67 28.98
C ARG A 620 5.82 7.57 30.25
N CYS A 621 5.43 6.69 31.16
CA CYS A 621 6.17 6.42 32.40
C CYS A 621 7.26 5.36 32.23
N ASP A 622 8.37 5.47 32.96
CA ASP A 622 9.44 4.45 32.95
C ASP A 622 8.96 3.17 33.65
N LEU A 623 8.94 2.06 32.89
CA LEU A 623 8.44 0.77 33.34
C LEU A 623 9.22 0.15 34.53
N CYS A 624 10.46 0.57 34.76
CA CYS A 624 11.31 0.06 35.84
C CYS A 624 11.25 0.90 37.12
N THR A 625 10.69 2.10 37.06
CA THR A 625 10.67 3.05 38.20
C THR A 625 9.28 3.59 38.52
N THR A 626 8.24 3.00 37.93
CA THR A 626 6.85 3.40 38.12
C THR A 626 6.03 2.23 38.69
N ALA A 627 5.21 2.53 39.69
CA ALA A 627 4.29 1.59 40.30
C ALA A 627 3.33 1.04 39.23
N ILE A 628 2.85 -0.18 39.40
CA ILE A 628 1.83 -0.78 38.52
C ILE A 628 0.54 -1.04 39.30
N ASP A 629 -0.58 -0.91 38.60
CA ASP A 629 -1.87 -1.28 39.15
C ASP A 629 -1.93 -2.82 39.22
N ALA A 630 -2.23 -3.35 40.40
CA ALA A 630 -2.24 -4.80 40.63
C ALA A 630 -3.36 -5.54 39.86
N ALA A 631 -4.43 -4.84 39.46
CA ALA A 631 -5.54 -5.38 38.69
C ALA A 631 -5.30 -5.29 37.17
N THR A 632 -4.71 -4.20 36.68
CA THR A 632 -4.54 -3.97 35.22
C THR A 632 -3.14 -4.26 34.70
N GLY A 633 -2.11 -4.27 35.56
CA GLY A 633 -0.71 -4.44 35.18
C GLY A 633 -0.09 -3.23 34.47
N GLN A 634 -0.84 -2.15 34.27
CA GLN A 634 -0.36 -0.92 33.64
C GLN A 634 0.34 -0.02 34.67
N THR A 635 1.21 0.87 34.18
CA THR A 635 1.88 1.87 35.03
C THR A 635 0.85 2.82 35.63
N LEU A 636 0.91 3.01 36.95
CA LEU A 636 0.10 3.96 37.68
C LEU A 636 0.55 5.38 37.33
N CYS A 637 -0.34 6.11 36.70
CA CYS A 637 -0.22 7.54 36.49
C CYS A 637 -1.33 8.23 37.27
N ASN A 638 -0.94 9.13 38.18
CA ASN A 638 -1.87 9.96 38.90
C ASN A 638 -2.27 11.15 38.02
N PRO A 639 -3.58 11.40 37.79
CA PRO A 639 -4.03 12.47 36.89
C PRO A 639 -3.51 13.87 37.21
N ILE A 640 -3.07 14.13 38.44
CA ILE A 640 -2.56 15.44 38.86
C ILE A 640 -1.03 15.41 38.98
N SER A 641 -0.46 14.37 39.56
CA SER A 641 0.98 14.32 39.89
C SER A 641 1.85 13.53 38.90
N GLY A 642 1.26 12.93 37.87
CA GLY A 642 1.97 12.15 36.85
C GLY A 642 2.36 10.74 37.33
N CYS A 643 3.43 10.19 36.75
CA CYS A 643 3.92 8.84 37.02
C CYS A 643 4.20 8.60 38.51
N VAL A 644 3.60 7.57 39.09
CA VAL A 644 3.78 7.21 40.51
C VAL A 644 5.07 6.41 40.68
N ALA A 645 6.08 6.97 41.36
CA ALA A 645 7.38 6.33 41.50
C ALA A 645 7.34 5.04 42.35
N ASP A 646 7.99 3.98 41.87
CA ASP A 646 8.25 2.72 42.57
C ASP A 646 9.58 2.13 42.06
N PHE A 647 10.55 1.94 42.95
CA PHE A 647 11.90 1.50 42.60
C PHE A 647 12.15 0.02 42.96
N ASP A 648 11.13 -0.70 43.42
CA ASP A 648 11.24 -2.10 43.78
C ASP A 648 11.09 -3.02 42.54
N PRO A 649 11.76 -4.18 42.50
CA PRO A 649 11.55 -5.18 41.47
C PRO A 649 10.09 -5.63 41.42
N ARG A 650 9.57 -5.82 40.22
CA ARG A 650 8.19 -6.29 40.03
C ARG A 650 7.99 -7.67 40.64
N VAL A 651 6.87 -7.82 41.33
CA VAL A 651 6.42 -9.09 41.91
C VAL A 651 5.62 -9.90 40.90
N GLY A 652 5.58 -11.22 41.04
CA GLY A 652 4.81 -12.11 40.16
C GLY A 652 5.43 -12.37 38.77
N CYS A 653 6.70 -12.01 38.59
CA CYS A 653 7.41 -12.26 37.35
C CYS A 653 7.70 -13.75 37.11
N THR A 654 7.88 -14.10 35.84
CA THR A 654 8.19 -15.48 35.45
C THR A 654 9.68 -15.78 35.64
N ASP A 655 9.99 -16.67 36.59
CA ASP A 655 11.37 -17.09 36.86
C ASP A 655 11.93 -18.02 35.78
N GLY A 656 13.24 -17.91 35.54
CA GLY A 656 13.93 -18.77 34.58
C GLY A 656 15.45 -18.73 34.69
N ALA A 657 16.09 -19.74 34.11
CA ALA A 657 17.54 -19.85 34.08
C ALA A 657 18.12 -18.80 33.13
N SER A 658 19.17 -18.12 33.57
CA SER A 658 19.61 -16.91 32.90
C SER A 658 21.14 -16.76 32.81
N ARG A 659 21.60 -15.87 31.93
CA ARG A 659 23.01 -15.48 31.77
C ARG A 659 23.09 -13.98 31.62
N LEU A 660 23.90 -13.36 32.47
CA LEU A 660 24.22 -11.94 32.42
C LEU A 660 25.68 -11.74 32.02
N LEU A 661 25.93 -10.81 31.11
CA LEU A 661 27.25 -10.30 30.78
C LEU A 661 27.16 -8.78 30.64
N ILE A 662 27.92 -8.08 31.45
CA ILE A 662 28.16 -6.63 31.34
C ILE A 662 29.67 -6.45 31.16
N VAL A 663 30.07 -5.66 30.17
CA VAL A 663 31.47 -5.30 29.92
C VAL A 663 31.50 -3.82 29.61
N ASP A 664 32.21 -3.07 30.45
CA ASP A 664 32.47 -1.65 30.32
C ASP A 664 33.92 -1.45 29.83
N ASP A 665 34.06 -0.70 28.73
CA ASP A 665 35.33 -0.34 28.12
C ASP A 665 35.51 1.19 28.18
N PRO A 666 36.14 1.71 29.26
CA PRO A 666 36.18 3.15 29.55
C PRO A 666 37.03 3.94 28.53
N VAL A 667 37.81 3.26 27.70
CA VAL A 667 38.65 3.88 26.67
C VAL A 667 37.92 3.90 25.33
N THR A 668 37.10 2.89 25.05
CA THR A 668 36.35 2.77 23.81
C THR A 668 34.88 2.42 24.08
N PRO A 669 34.04 3.40 24.48
CA PRO A 669 32.64 3.16 24.87
C PRO A 669 31.77 2.50 23.78
N PHE A 670 32.17 2.59 22.50
CA PHE A 670 31.50 1.84 21.44
C PHE A 670 31.67 0.30 21.57
N LYS A 671 32.61 -0.18 22.39
CA LYS A 671 32.83 -1.60 22.70
C LYS A 671 32.03 -2.08 23.90
N ASP A 672 31.33 -1.20 24.61
CA ASP A 672 30.46 -1.52 25.73
C ASP A 672 29.42 -2.55 25.32
N LYS A 673 29.20 -3.53 26.19
CA LYS A 673 28.34 -4.68 25.92
C LYS A 673 27.54 -5.03 27.14
N MET A 674 26.22 -5.12 26.94
CA MET A 674 25.33 -5.79 27.87
C MET A 674 24.61 -6.91 27.14
N LYS A 675 24.58 -8.10 27.75
CA LYS A 675 23.83 -9.25 27.25
C LYS A 675 23.12 -9.90 28.41
N TRP A 676 21.82 -10.02 28.28
CA TRP A 676 21.01 -10.82 29.16
C TRP A 676 20.27 -11.87 28.35
N GLY A 677 20.30 -13.12 28.79
CA GLY A 677 19.58 -14.19 28.15
C GLY A 677 18.86 -15.01 29.20
N TRP A 678 17.56 -15.19 29.03
CA TRP A 678 16.70 -15.90 29.96
C TRP A 678 16.01 -17.06 29.24
N ARG A 679 15.78 -18.17 29.95
CA ARG A 679 15.08 -19.35 29.46
C ARG A 679 14.20 -19.94 30.54
N GLY A 680 13.01 -20.39 30.15
CA GLY A 680 12.15 -21.15 31.06
C GLY A 680 12.81 -22.44 31.54
N THR A 681 12.47 -22.86 32.75
CA THR A 681 12.96 -24.09 33.37
C THR A 681 12.09 -25.28 32.96
N ALA A 682 12.73 -26.44 32.76
CA ALA A 682 12.01 -27.68 32.47
C ALA A 682 11.60 -28.33 33.80
N GLY A 683 10.30 -28.39 34.10
CA GLY A 683 9.79 -29.08 35.29
C GLY A 683 9.85 -30.60 35.10
N LEU A 684 10.29 -31.33 36.13
CA LEU A 684 10.30 -32.80 36.16
C LEU A 684 8.95 -33.41 36.60
N LEU A 685 8.02 -32.58 37.13
CA LEU A 685 6.70 -33.01 37.64
C LEU A 685 5.61 -31.94 37.38
N GLY A 686 5.43 -31.52 36.12
CA GLY A 686 4.28 -30.69 35.72
C GLY A 686 4.39 -29.16 35.91
N GLY A 687 5.49 -28.63 36.43
CA GLY A 687 5.71 -27.19 36.64
C GLY A 687 6.69 -26.53 35.67
N ALA A 688 6.67 -26.87 34.38
CA ALA A 688 7.57 -26.24 33.41
C ALA A 688 7.11 -24.80 33.11
N THR A 689 8.04 -23.85 33.07
CA THR A 689 7.73 -22.44 32.74
C THR A 689 6.97 -22.35 31.41
N SER A 690 5.76 -21.81 31.39
CA SER A 690 5.00 -21.56 30.18
C SER A 690 4.93 -20.06 29.91
N VAL A 691 5.37 -19.64 28.72
CA VAL A 691 5.21 -18.27 28.23
C VAL A 691 4.39 -18.33 26.95
N GLY A 692 3.19 -17.76 26.98
CA GLY A 692 2.30 -17.62 25.84
C GLY A 692 2.75 -16.51 24.88
N LEU A 693 2.22 -16.51 23.67
CA LEU A 693 2.48 -15.42 22.72
C LEU A 693 1.84 -14.10 23.20
N GLY A 694 0.64 -14.17 23.77
CA GLY A 694 -0.08 -13.01 24.30
C GLY A 694 0.58 -12.37 25.52
N ASP A 695 1.43 -13.09 26.25
CA ASP A 695 2.20 -12.52 27.37
C ASP A 695 3.18 -11.44 26.90
N PHE A 696 3.53 -11.41 25.61
CA PHE A 696 4.37 -10.37 25.03
C PHE A 696 3.61 -9.08 24.66
N GLY A 697 2.28 -9.04 24.79
CA GLY A 697 1.48 -7.94 24.26
C GLY A 697 1.66 -7.76 22.74
N ASN A 698 1.52 -6.52 22.27
CA ASN A 698 1.73 -6.14 20.87
C ASN A 698 2.94 -5.17 20.73
N PRO A 699 4.16 -5.71 20.68
CA PRO A 699 5.37 -4.89 20.52
C PRO A 699 5.47 -4.20 19.15
N LEU A 700 4.59 -4.54 18.20
CA LEU A 700 4.57 -3.91 16.87
C LEU A 700 3.87 -2.54 16.87
N SER A 701 3.19 -2.15 17.95
CA SER A 701 2.49 -0.87 18.02
C SER A 701 2.61 -0.18 19.37
N ASP A 702 2.20 -0.84 20.45
CA ASP A 702 1.84 -0.15 21.71
C ASP A 702 2.49 -0.74 22.96
N THR A 703 3.14 -1.90 22.84
CA THR A 703 3.74 -2.57 23.99
C THR A 703 5.22 -2.24 24.08
N ASP A 704 5.53 -1.27 24.94
CA ASP A 704 6.88 -0.93 25.33
C ASP A 704 7.49 -2.01 26.24
N TYR A 705 8.81 -2.10 26.23
CA TYR A 705 9.59 -3.00 27.06
C TYR A 705 10.66 -2.23 27.82
N ALA A 706 11.07 -2.72 28.99
CA ALA A 706 12.25 -2.23 29.66
C ALA A 706 13.03 -3.37 30.31
N LEU A 707 14.36 -3.31 30.22
CA LEU A 707 15.24 -4.19 30.99
C LEU A 707 15.67 -3.45 32.27
N CYS A 708 15.24 -3.96 33.41
CA CYS A 708 15.50 -3.40 34.73
C CYS A 708 16.57 -4.22 35.44
N ILE A 709 17.54 -3.55 36.07
CA ILE A 709 18.54 -4.14 36.94
C ILE A 709 18.36 -3.55 38.32
N TYR A 710 18.38 -4.42 39.33
CA TYR A 710 18.33 -4.06 40.74
C TYR A 710 19.44 -4.81 41.49
N ASP A 711 20.00 -4.17 42.50
CA ASP A 711 20.93 -4.79 43.46
C ASP A 711 20.31 -4.85 44.85
N SER A 712 20.83 -5.68 45.74
CA SER A 712 20.36 -5.74 47.12
C SER A 712 21.38 -5.14 48.09
N VAL A 713 20.93 -4.27 48.98
CA VAL A 713 21.73 -3.73 50.07
C VAL A 713 21.00 -4.01 51.37
N ALA A 714 21.60 -4.84 52.25
CA ALA A 714 21.01 -5.28 53.51
C ALA A 714 19.60 -5.90 53.33
N GLY A 715 19.45 -6.80 52.34
CA GLY A 715 18.21 -7.49 52.02
C GLY A 715 17.13 -6.65 51.32
N THR A 716 17.39 -5.37 51.02
CA THR A 716 16.43 -4.48 50.32
C THR A 716 16.89 -4.23 48.88
N PRO A 717 16.04 -4.49 47.86
CA PRO A 717 16.35 -4.14 46.47
C PRO A 717 16.54 -2.63 46.27
N GLN A 718 17.47 -2.25 45.40
CA GLN A 718 17.72 -0.89 44.98
C GLN A 718 17.81 -0.84 43.45
N TYR A 719 17.10 0.10 42.85
CA TYR A 719 17.16 0.37 41.42
C TYR A 719 18.56 0.77 40.98
N LEU A 720 19.02 0.14 39.90
CA LEU A 720 20.37 0.29 39.37
C LEU A 720 20.40 0.92 37.98
N ALA A 721 19.62 0.36 37.05
CA ALA A 721 19.53 0.84 35.68
C ALA A 721 18.27 0.31 34.99
N SER A 722 17.70 1.13 34.11
CA SER A 722 16.63 0.78 33.17
C SER A 722 17.12 0.99 31.74
N TYR A 723 16.58 0.19 30.83
CA TYR A 723 16.83 0.34 29.41
C TYR A 723 15.53 0.15 28.65
N THR A 724 14.99 1.25 28.16
CA THR A 724 13.69 1.29 27.47
C THR A 724 13.83 0.84 26.03
N ILE A 725 12.90 0.01 25.58
CA ILE A 725 12.77 -0.48 24.22
C ILE A 725 11.33 -0.15 23.78
N PRO A 726 11.13 0.91 22.98
CA PRO A 726 9.79 1.32 22.59
C PRO A 726 9.12 0.28 21.70
N GLY A 727 7.79 0.17 21.81
CA GLY A 727 6.93 -0.54 20.89
C GLY A 727 6.87 0.18 19.53
N GLY A 728 6.56 -0.56 18.48
CA GLY A 728 6.51 -0.02 17.13
C GLY A 728 7.77 -0.30 16.31
N ALA A 729 8.42 0.77 15.86
CA ALA A 729 9.52 0.69 14.91
C ALA A 729 10.69 -0.17 15.43
N GLY A 730 11.18 -1.09 14.59
CA GLY A 730 12.30 -1.99 14.93
C GLY A 730 11.89 -3.39 15.40
N TRP A 731 10.62 -3.59 15.76
CA TRP A 731 10.06 -4.92 16.05
C TRP A 731 9.59 -5.64 14.80
N LYS A 732 9.77 -6.97 14.79
CA LYS A 732 9.30 -7.88 13.74
C LYS A 732 8.75 -9.17 14.33
N PRO A 733 7.67 -9.74 13.78
CA PRO A 733 7.20 -11.05 14.19
C PRO A 733 8.23 -12.12 13.81
N LYS A 734 8.32 -13.17 14.63
CA LYS A 734 9.18 -14.33 14.41
C LYS A 734 8.30 -15.57 14.22
N GLY A 735 7.53 -15.58 13.14
CA GLY A 735 6.46 -16.56 12.93
C GLY A 735 5.42 -16.50 14.06
N ALA A 736 4.72 -17.62 14.32
CA ALA A 736 3.70 -17.72 15.37
C ALA A 736 4.28 -17.96 16.79
N ILE A 737 5.58 -17.72 17.00
CA ILE A 737 6.30 -18.14 18.21
C ILE A 737 7.00 -16.99 18.95
N GLY A 738 6.80 -15.73 18.56
CA GLY A 738 7.32 -14.56 19.27
C GLY A 738 7.75 -13.42 18.36
N PHE A 739 8.67 -12.59 18.86
CA PHE A 739 9.06 -11.33 18.23
C PHE A 739 10.58 -11.12 18.27
N SER A 740 11.10 -10.28 17.38
CA SER A 740 12.49 -9.83 17.41
C SER A 740 12.59 -8.34 17.17
N PHE A 741 13.40 -7.67 17.96
CA PHE A 741 13.73 -6.26 17.84
C PHE A 741 15.13 -6.09 17.25
N LYS A 742 15.31 -5.09 16.39
CA LYS A 742 16.63 -4.69 15.91
C LYS A 742 16.72 -3.18 15.75
N ASP A 743 17.61 -2.60 16.54
CA ASP A 743 18.08 -1.22 16.40
C ASP A 743 19.56 -1.24 15.97
N LYS A 744 19.84 -0.65 14.81
CA LYS A 744 21.20 -0.60 14.22
C LYS A 744 22.09 0.44 14.88
N VAL A 745 21.55 1.39 15.64
CA VAL A 745 22.29 2.51 16.25
C VAL A 745 22.11 2.54 17.77
N GLY A 746 20.98 2.08 18.30
CA GLY A 746 20.69 2.02 19.73
C GLY A 746 20.19 3.35 20.31
N ASP A 747 19.99 4.36 19.46
CA ASP A 747 19.54 5.72 19.81
C ASP A 747 18.08 5.76 20.24
N GLN A 748 17.25 4.85 19.72
CA GLN A 748 15.82 4.79 20.04
C GLN A 748 15.51 3.85 21.22
N SER A 749 16.50 3.12 21.74
CA SER A 749 16.29 1.96 22.61
C SER A 749 17.26 1.88 23.78
N SER A 750 17.72 3.03 24.29
CA SER A 750 18.68 3.12 25.41
C SER A 750 19.92 2.22 25.20
N GLY A 751 20.39 2.12 23.96
CA GLY A 751 21.53 1.28 23.55
C GLY A 751 21.21 -0.18 23.24
N MET A 752 19.95 -0.62 23.34
CA MET A 752 19.51 -2.01 23.09
C MET A 752 19.45 -2.35 21.60
N ARG A 753 20.46 -3.05 21.09
CA ARG A 753 20.56 -3.37 19.66
C ARG A 753 19.66 -4.49 19.19
N ARG A 754 19.44 -5.50 20.04
CA ARG A 754 18.68 -6.70 19.65
C ARG A 754 17.91 -7.27 20.83
N VAL A 755 16.63 -7.52 20.60
CA VAL A 755 15.79 -8.31 21.51
C VAL A 755 15.23 -9.51 20.74
N LEU A 756 15.14 -10.64 21.41
CA LEU A 756 14.42 -11.81 20.93
C LEU A 756 13.46 -12.23 22.02
N LEU A 757 12.17 -12.31 21.69
CA LEU A 757 11.11 -12.86 22.51
C LEU A 757 10.63 -14.15 21.86
N ARG A 758 10.55 -15.23 22.62
CA ARG A 758 10.07 -16.51 22.09
C ARG A 758 9.19 -17.19 23.12
N SER A 759 7.96 -17.47 22.72
CA SER A 759 6.99 -18.24 23.51
C SER A 759 7.37 -19.72 23.54
N GLY A 760 6.81 -20.45 24.48
CA GLY A 760 6.97 -21.89 24.59
C GLY A 760 6.86 -22.39 26.02
N ILE A 761 7.13 -23.69 26.16
CA ILE A 761 7.11 -24.40 27.44
C ILE A 761 8.52 -24.86 27.79
N GLY A 762 8.89 -24.69 29.06
CA GLY A 762 10.22 -24.90 29.61
C GLY A 762 11.30 -24.18 28.82
N LYS A 763 12.35 -24.90 28.44
CA LYS A 763 13.52 -24.34 27.74
C LYS A 763 13.22 -23.78 26.34
N LYS A 764 12.00 -23.98 25.81
CA LYS A 764 11.57 -23.41 24.53
C LYS A 764 11.21 -21.92 24.66
N ALA A 765 10.66 -21.52 25.81
CA ALA A 765 10.48 -20.11 26.17
C ALA A 765 11.84 -19.48 26.44
N ARG A 766 12.14 -18.39 25.74
CA ARG A 766 13.44 -17.71 25.91
C ARG A 766 13.34 -16.25 25.50
N THR A 767 14.04 -15.40 26.25
CA THR A 767 14.28 -14.02 25.89
C THR A 767 15.78 -13.76 25.78
N LYS A 768 16.17 -12.84 24.90
CA LYS A 768 17.56 -12.42 24.77
C LYS A 768 17.60 -10.94 24.48
N VAL A 769 18.29 -10.19 25.32
CA VAL A 769 18.51 -8.75 25.21
C VAL A 769 19.99 -8.49 25.01
N ILE A 770 20.35 -7.65 24.04
CA ILE A 770 21.73 -7.30 23.72
C ILE A 770 21.82 -5.78 23.52
N GLY A 771 22.49 -5.10 24.44
CA GLY A 771 22.91 -3.71 24.32
C GLY A 771 24.36 -3.59 23.85
N ARG A 772 24.65 -2.56 23.04
CA ARG A 772 26.04 -2.22 22.63
C ARG A 772 26.21 -0.75 22.30
N GLY A 773 27.44 -0.29 22.51
CA GLY A 773 27.94 0.96 21.96
C GLY A 773 27.57 2.18 22.81
N THR A 774 27.87 3.37 22.30
CA THR A 774 27.87 4.63 23.06
C THR A 774 26.51 5.07 23.62
N PHE A 775 25.39 4.60 23.07
CA PHE A 775 24.04 4.87 23.59
C PHE A 775 23.64 3.96 24.75
N LEU A 776 24.45 2.92 25.04
CA LEU A 776 24.24 2.03 26.16
C LEU A 776 24.85 2.66 27.42
N ASN A 777 24.00 3.27 28.24
CA ASN A 777 24.45 3.78 29.54
C ASN A 777 24.53 2.62 30.53
N LEU A 778 25.71 2.01 30.64
CA LEU A 778 25.95 0.95 31.61
C LEU A 778 25.90 1.53 33.03
N PRO A 779 25.32 0.82 34.01
CA PRO A 779 25.49 1.21 35.41
C PRO A 779 26.99 1.27 35.71
N ALA A 780 27.43 2.36 36.34
CA ALA A 780 28.82 2.56 36.71
C ALA A 780 29.33 1.29 37.42
N PRO A 781 30.41 0.68 36.93
CA PRO A 781 30.76 -0.64 37.38
C PRO A 781 31.39 -0.61 38.78
N PHE A 782 30.66 -1.19 39.73
CA PHE A 782 31.08 -1.90 40.95
C PHE A 782 32.17 -1.23 41.78
N ASP A 783 31.76 -0.59 42.87
CA ASP A 783 32.66 -0.17 43.94
C ASP A 783 32.85 -1.36 44.90
N LEU A 784 34.04 -1.55 45.47
CA LEU A 784 34.26 -2.53 46.55
C LEU A 784 33.40 -2.26 47.79
N SER A 785 32.73 -1.10 47.86
CA SER A 785 31.80 -0.71 48.92
C SER A 785 30.30 -0.81 48.55
N ARG A 786 29.94 -1.00 47.27
CA ARG A 786 28.55 -0.98 46.76
C ARG A 786 28.41 -1.78 45.47
N PHE A 787 27.28 -2.45 45.28
CA PHE A 787 26.99 -3.31 44.13
C PHE A 787 27.79 -4.62 44.12
N PHE A 788 27.10 -5.73 44.39
CA PHE A 788 27.60 -7.12 44.32
C PHE A 788 28.81 -7.46 45.23
N ALA A 789 29.22 -6.59 46.15
CA ALA A 789 30.38 -6.79 47.03
C ALA A 789 30.03 -6.95 48.53
N THR A 790 28.86 -6.45 48.95
CA THR A 790 28.42 -6.46 50.36
C THR A 790 27.36 -7.52 50.64
N GLU A 791 26.40 -7.72 49.73
CA GLU A 791 25.44 -8.83 49.74
C GLU A 791 25.17 -9.28 48.29
N ASP A 792 25.08 -10.60 48.11
CA ASP A 792 25.25 -11.21 46.80
C ASP A 792 23.91 -11.51 46.11
N HIS A 793 23.01 -10.54 45.95
CA HIS A 793 21.78 -10.76 45.18
C HIS A 793 21.50 -9.65 44.18
N VAL A 794 21.42 -10.04 42.90
CA VAL A 794 21.04 -9.14 41.82
C VAL A 794 19.86 -9.66 41.04
N THR A 795 18.91 -8.77 40.85
CA THR A 795 17.67 -9.06 40.15
C THR A 795 17.69 -8.37 38.79
N VAL A 796 17.52 -9.15 37.73
CA VAL A 796 17.34 -8.62 36.37
C VAL A 796 15.96 -9.02 35.88
N GLN A 797 15.18 -8.02 35.48
CA GLN A 797 13.83 -8.20 34.98
C GLN A 797 13.66 -7.58 33.62
N LEU A 798 13.12 -8.34 32.67
CA LEU A 798 12.54 -7.75 31.47
C LEU A 798 11.06 -7.56 31.74
N VAL A 799 10.57 -6.32 31.67
CA VAL A 799 9.18 -5.96 31.93
C VAL A 799 8.56 -5.37 30.66
N ASN A 800 7.24 -5.49 30.50
CA ASN A 800 6.52 -4.84 29.40
C ASN A 800 5.37 -3.96 29.90
N GLY A 801 4.85 -3.12 29.00
CA GLY A 801 3.75 -2.18 29.25
C GLY A 801 2.41 -2.84 29.61
N THR A 802 2.27 -4.17 29.42
CA THR A 802 1.07 -4.92 29.82
C THR A 802 1.17 -5.54 31.21
N GLY A 803 2.27 -5.29 31.92
CA GLY A 803 2.49 -5.79 33.28
C GLY A 803 3.18 -7.14 33.38
N LYS A 804 3.45 -7.82 32.25
CA LYS A 804 4.18 -9.09 32.24
C LYS A 804 5.67 -8.87 32.40
N CYS A 805 6.33 -9.80 33.08
CA CYS A 805 7.76 -9.71 33.33
C CYS A 805 8.45 -11.08 33.44
N TRP A 806 9.74 -11.10 33.10
CA TRP A 806 10.63 -12.26 33.19
C TRP A 806 11.78 -11.95 34.13
N ASN A 807 11.95 -12.78 35.14
CA ASN A 807 12.84 -12.53 36.26
C ASN A 807 14.00 -13.53 36.32
N ALA A 808 15.14 -13.02 36.76
CA ALA A 808 16.31 -13.78 37.13
C ALA A 808 16.99 -13.14 38.34
N GLN A 809 17.28 -13.95 39.35
CA GLN A 809 17.99 -13.54 40.56
C GLN A 809 19.33 -14.26 40.64
N TYR A 810 20.43 -13.53 40.67
CA TYR A 810 21.78 -14.10 40.75
C TYR A 810 22.29 -14.05 42.17
N THR A 811 22.87 -15.17 42.63
CA THR A 811 23.54 -15.29 43.94
C THR A 811 25.06 -15.38 43.80
N VAL A 812 25.84 -15.31 44.89
CA VAL A 812 27.32 -15.42 44.89
C VAL A 812 27.83 -16.48 43.89
N GLY A 813 27.24 -17.68 43.97
CA GLY A 813 27.71 -18.87 43.27
C GLY A 813 27.53 -18.81 41.75
N ASP A 814 26.69 -17.89 41.28
CA ASP A 814 26.40 -17.72 39.85
C ASP A 814 27.44 -16.87 39.14
N PHE A 815 28.26 -16.09 39.88
CA PHE A 815 29.23 -15.16 39.32
C PHE A 815 30.56 -15.84 38.98
N SER A 816 30.86 -15.86 37.68
CA SER A 816 32.17 -16.31 37.16
C SER A 816 33.17 -15.17 36.97
N ARG A 817 32.69 -13.92 36.99
CA ARG A 817 33.48 -12.68 37.00
C ARG A 817 32.62 -11.58 37.58
N ASN A 818 33.16 -10.82 38.53
CA ASN A 818 32.51 -9.66 39.12
C ASN A 818 33.60 -8.62 39.44
N THR A 819 33.83 -7.69 38.53
CA THR A 819 34.86 -6.65 38.67
C THR A 819 34.31 -5.30 38.26
N PRO A 820 34.93 -4.17 38.66
CA PRO A 820 34.58 -2.80 38.26
C PRO A 820 34.64 -2.51 36.76
N ARG A 821 34.72 -3.51 35.88
CA ARG A 821 34.62 -3.32 34.41
C ARG A 821 33.89 -4.47 33.73
N ALA A 822 33.59 -5.56 34.45
CA ALA A 822 32.98 -6.73 33.85
C ALA A 822 32.25 -7.59 34.87
N VAL A 823 30.97 -7.85 34.59
CA VAL A 823 30.15 -8.82 35.32
C VAL A 823 29.75 -9.95 34.40
N LYS A 824 29.89 -11.18 34.89
CA LYS A 824 29.47 -12.39 34.19
C LYS A 824 28.87 -13.39 35.17
N ALA A 825 27.54 -13.49 35.12
CA ALA A 825 26.76 -14.39 35.96
C ALA A 825 25.99 -15.42 35.13
N LYS A 826 25.80 -16.62 35.68
CA LYS A 826 25.03 -17.69 35.04
C LYS A 826 24.40 -18.59 36.08
N GLN A 827 23.09 -18.81 35.91
CA GLN A 827 22.31 -19.85 36.59
C GLN A 827 22.25 -21.16 35.78
#